data_AF-A0AAV2Z760-F1
#
_entry.id   AF-A0AAV2Z760-F1
#
_cell.length_a   1.000
_cell.length_b   1.000
_cell.length_c   1.000
_cell.angle_alpha   90.00
_cell.angle_beta   90.00
_cell.angle_gamma   90.00
#
_symmetry.space_group_name_H-M   'P 1'
#
loop_
_entity.id
_entity.type
_entity.pdbx_description
1 polymer ?
#
loop_
_entity_poly.entity_id
_entity_poly.type
_entity_poly.pdbx_seq_one_letter_code
_entity_poly.pdbx_strand_id
1 'polypeptide(L)'
;MATPSTTDAHSAAAGGLRQRYRDLRVQVPDVQLPADPLALSPVRSDDEADDGDDEAARQERALACAEGGITHWSTRGVFLLTMAFAVFAAFVGFILIEMTRHHPTILVPHTWRSTVHTLTLGVFMGAIPLTNLAAWIPVAVTQLPATDDASPVQKAAAASACPVARTMWQRIVLRFRVHRNFAIYQAVAWALYGFIVFALVACPTENVKLCEFGYQSNLAVAAFISEVLVISSILSLEERRDRNREPRVERFVVLLNNYINMLLVIGAMILAIGSEYTKEYSGESGIYSLGTGIGSLTLFITALLNTYGLGGLLSTKDGWKFYQPFTGGAKFMFFQAVSWTCVGVGIFIQGLYLLSIVIVEIELFVGAMVLAGSLFVLAEVLMMVSLLVFKREPEVTDTESPRDRPSFQQRLSAFAEDMLGAMLVGVLANLQWVPCAFFYLLYGILTNLSLRNVVLYGTLSTLVQVCMAVSLGMTTHWYLHDSSYGQKKHVSKWGPKYVLPPLMFAVMPGTATLYHFIHGMDATPVLFLASLYFYVYITTYRGQPQHTGARMRDSWVNGKSRIIDTVANYFEGKIIRDVPLDPNQHYIFSFHPHGIMTISALWLQFTDQWRALFPGIQPHILCASIVHQIPLVRDVIQFYGAREVTRQAFSATLEEKESVLLVPGGQAEMLYQRSGQRETRVYTGHKGFIRLAIEYGVPLVPVVSFREGEMMDNVNMPMMQKWFVKKMAVPFPYLPYGRAYLPIPRKVQMTIAIGAPLHVEKKVKPTAEDVDKVHKQYFAAVAHLFDKYKADAGCEDYKLVLI
;
A
#
# COMPACT_ATOMS: atom_id res chain seq x y z
N MET A 1 -31.94 -54.79 28.69
CA MET A 1 -32.96 -55.53 27.92
C MET A 1 -32.66 -55.35 26.44
N ALA A 2 -32.45 -56.48 25.75
CA ALA A 2 -32.41 -56.73 24.30
C ALA A 2 -31.36 -56.04 23.40
N THR A 3 -30.30 -56.80 23.09
CA THR A 3 -29.59 -56.91 21.78
C THR A 3 -30.39 -57.86 20.84
N PRO A 4 -30.05 -58.13 19.53
CA PRO A 4 -28.84 -57.80 18.75
C PRO A 4 -29.02 -57.39 17.25
N SER A 5 -27.94 -56.95 16.58
CA SER A 5 -27.45 -57.57 15.32
C SER A 5 -26.02 -57.13 14.94
N THR A 6 -25.11 -58.11 14.95
CA THR A 6 -23.81 -58.20 14.25
C THR A 6 -24.09 -58.57 12.78
N THR A 7 -23.32 -58.28 11.72
CA THR A 7 -21.88 -58.33 11.36
C THR A 7 -21.84 -57.79 9.91
N ASP A 8 -20.99 -56.86 9.49
CA ASP A 8 -19.68 -57.10 8.88
C ASP A 8 -19.17 -55.77 8.26
N ALA A 9 -17.85 -55.70 8.02
CA ALA A 9 -17.11 -54.69 7.25
C ALA A 9 -16.48 -53.50 8.03
N HIS A 10 -15.46 -53.84 8.81
CA HIS A 10 -14.24 -53.02 8.90
C HIS A 10 -13.58 -52.87 7.50
N SER A 11 -13.94 -51.89 6.66
CA SER A 11 -13.09 -51.43 5.53
C SER A 11 -13.63 -50.22 4.73
N ALA A 12 -14.09 -49.11 5.33
CA ALA A 12 -14.37 -47.92 4.53
C ALA A 12 -14.25 -46.62 5.35
N ALA A 13 -13.54 -45.63 4.77
CA ALA A 13 -13.41 -44.22 5.20
C ALA A 13 -12.09 -43.77 5.88
N ALA A 14 -10.99 -44.52 5.73
CA ALA A 14 -9.65 -44.05 6.11
C ALA A 14 -8.60 -44.05 4.97
N GLY A 15 -9.03 -44.11 3.69
CA GLY A 15 -8.13 -44.32 2.54
C GLY A 15 -8.34 -43.39 1.33
N GLY A 16 -8.87 -42.18 1.50
CA GLY A 16 -9.39 -41.39 0.37
C GLY A 16 -8.56 -40.22 -0.17
N LEU A 17 -7.66 -39.60 0.62
CA LEU A 17 -7.12 -38.27 0.26
C LEU A 17 -5.61 -38.10 0.38
N ARG A 18 -4.86 -39.13 0.76
CA ARG A 18 -3.37 -39.10 0.82
C ARG A 18 -2.65 -39.92 -0.27
N GLN A 19 -3.40 -40.46 -1.24
CA GLN A 19 -2.84 -41.37 -2.26
C GLN A 19 -3.03 -40.89 -3.72
N ARG A 20 -3.35 -39.60 -3.94
CA ARG A 20 -3.43 -39.01 -5.29
C ARG A 20 -2.24 -38.15 -5.72
N TYR A 21 -1.18 -38.10 -4.91
CA TYR A 21 0.05 -37.34 -5.21
C TYR A 21 1.31 -38.23 -5.38
N ARG A 22 1.15 -39.55 -5.57
CA ARG A 22 2.29 -40.48 -5.69
C ARG A 22 2.38 -41.32 -6.97
N ASP A 23 1.37 -41.34 -7.84
CA ASP A 23 1.32 -42.24 -9.01
C ASP A 23 1.25 -41.52 -10.38
N LEU A 24 1.98 -40.43 -10.58
CA LEU A 24 2.21 -39.86 -11.92
C LEU A 24 3.67 -39.43 -12.07
N ARG A 25 4.56 -40.44 -12.07
CA ARG A 25 5.94 -40.33 -12.56
C ARG A 25 6.16 -41.44 -13.59
N VAL A 26 6.76 -41.03 -14.71
CA VAL A 26 7.35 -41.83 -15.81
C VAL A 26 6.38 -42.30 -16.90
N GLN A 27 6.48 -41.65 -18.08
CA GLN A 27 6.92 -42.33 -19.30
C GLN A 27 7.45 -41.30 -20.31
N VAL A 28 8.78 -41.30 -20.45
CA VAL A 28 9.58 -40.70 -21.52
C VAL A 28 9.75 -41.79 -22.58
N PRO A 29 9.67 -41.51 -23.89
CA PRO A 29 10.18 -42.43 -24.90
C PRO A 29 11.67 -42.16 -25.18
N ASP A 30 12.44 -43.25 -25.16
CA ASP A 30 13.85 -43.34 -25.52
C ASP A 30 14.13 -42.83 -26.94
N VAL A 31 15.18 -42.02 -27.10
CA VAL A 31 15.92 -41.88 -28.36
C VAL A 31 17.42 -41.94 -28.06
N GLN A 32 18.07 -42.91 -28.71
CA GLN A 32 19.46 -43.30 -28.57
C GLN A 32 20.47 -42.19 -28.91
N LEU A 33 21.53 -42.10 -28.09
CA LEU A 33 22.81 -41.50 -28.44
C LEU A 33 23.59 -42.41 -29.40
N PRO A 34 24.41 -41.83 -30.29
CA PRO A 34 25.79 -42.29 -30.31
C PRO A 34 26.84 -41.16 -30.41
N ALA A 35 27.89 -41.37 -29.62
CA ALA A 35 29.32 -41.18 -29.88
C ALA A 35 29.84 -39.92 -30.62
N ASP A 36 30.69 -39.18 -29.90
CA ASP A 36 31.79 -38.38 -30.47
C ASP A 36 32.76 -39.27 -31.28
N PRO A 37 33.35 -38.75 -32.37
CA PRO A 37 34.78 -38.44 -32.25
C PRO A 37 35.26 -37.18 -33.01
N LEU A 38 36.24 -36.53 -32.38
CA LEU A 38 37.36 -35.76 -32.94
C LEU A 38 37.60 -35.87 -34.47
N ALA A 39 37.70 -34.72 -35.16
CA ALA A 39 38.69 -34.48 -36.22
C ALA A 39 38.79 -32.99 -36.65
N LEU A 40 39.96 -32.42 -36.38
CA LEU A 40 40.81 -31.55 -37.21
C LEU A 40 40.22 -30.73 -38.39
N SER A 41 40.55 -29.43 -38.34
CA SER A 41 40.60 -28.34 -39.34
C SER A 41 40.98 -28.72 -40.80
N PRO A 42 40.73 -27.85 -41.81
CA PRO A 42 41.72 -26.81 -42.12
C PRO A 42 41.18 -25.43 -42.60
N VAL A 43 42.09 -24.47 -42.48
CA VAL A 43 42.13 -23.10 -43.03
C VAL A 43 42.27 -23.11 -44.57
N ARG A 44 41.62 -22.14 -45.25
CA ARG A 44 42.04 -21.48 -46.53
C ARG A 44 41.13 -20.27 -46.77
N SER A 45 41.61 -19.03 -46.61
CA SER A 45 42.41 -18.18 -47.52
C SER A 45 41.55 -17.46 -48.57
N ASP A 46 41.43 -16.15 -48.36
CA ASP A 46 41.39 -15.01 -49.30
C ASP A 46 40.87 -15.22 -50.73
N ASP A 47 39.92 -14.37 -51.13
CA ASP A 47 39.95 -13.71 -52.44
C ASP A 47 39.22 -12.34 -52.33
N GLU A 48 40.00 -11.27 -52.56
CA GLU A 48 39.55 -9.92 -52.86
C GLU A 48 38.87 -9.89 -54.25
N ALA A 49 37.72 -9.23 -54.37
CA ALA A 49 37.43 -8.26 -55.44
C ALA A 49 35.97 -7.75 -55.39
N ASP A 50 35.85 -6.45 -55.68
CA ASP A 50 34.67 -5.73 -56.18
C ASP A 50 33.75 -5.02 -55.16
N ASP A 51 34.31 -4.01 -54.49
CA ASP A 51 33.60 -3.10 -53.57
C ASP A 51 33.25 -1.72 -54.22
N GLY A 52 33.34 -1.60 -55.55
CA GLY A 52 33.21 -0.33 -56.26
C GLY A 52 31.77 0.07 -56.64
N ASP A 53 30.94 -0.90 -57.04
CA ASP A 53 29.58 -0.64 -57.55
C ASP A 53 28.49 -0.63 -56.45
N ASP A 54 28.79 -1.18 -55.28
CA ASP A 54 27.82 -1.34 -54.20
C ASP A 54 27.76 -0.10 -53.28
N GLU A 55 28.80 0.75 -53.28
CA GLU A 55 28.84 1.98 -52.49
C GLU A 55 28.09 3.13 -53.18
N ALA A 56 28.17 3.24 -54.50
CA ALA A 56 27.38 4.20 -55.29
C ALA A 56 25.87 3.88 -55.21
N ALA A 57 25.49 2.60 -55.32
CA ALA A 57 24.10 2.17 -55.18
C ALA A 57 23.57 2.32 -53.75
N ARG A 58 24.42 2.18 -52.72
CA ARG A 58 24.06 2.48 -51.32
C ARG A 58 23.94 3.97 -51.06
N GLN A 59 24.79 4.81 -51.65
CA GLN A 59 24.69 6.27 -51.54
C GLN A 59 23.47 6.81 -52.27
N GLU A 60 23.14 6.27 -53.44
CA GLU A 60 21.95 6.67 -54.19
C GLU A 60 20.66 6.22 -53.49
N ARG A 61 20.64 5.02 -52.87
CA ARG A 61 19.55 4.59 -51.97
C ARG A 61 19.47 5.43 -50.69
N ALA A 62 20.61 5.86 -50.14
CA ALA A 62 20.64 6.73 -48.96
C ALA A 62 20.19 8.16 -49.28
N LEU A 63 20.51 8.69 -50.47
CA LEU A 63 20.02 9.98 -50.96
C LEU A 63 18.54 9.93 -51.35
N ALA A 64 18.06 8.85 -51.98
CA ALA A 64 16.64 8.65 -52.26
C ALA A 64 15.80 8.52 -50.97
N CYS A 65 16.37 7.95 -49.90
CA CYS A 65 15.75 7.95 -48.56
C CYS A 65 15.84 9.31 -47.83
N ALA A 66 16.82 10.16 -48.17
CA ALA A 66 16.98 11.49 -47.58
C ALA A 66 16.09 12.54 -48.25
N GLU A 67 15.86 12.43 -49.57
CA GLU A 67 15.01 13.35 -50.35
C GLU A 67 13.51 13.06 -50.24
N GLY A 68 13.10 11.90 -49.71
CA GLY A 68 11.72 11.62 -49.29
C GLY A 68 11.28 12.33 -47.99
N GLY A 69 12.10 13.24 -47.47
CA GLY A 69 11.96 13.94 -46.20
C GLY A 69 10.86 15.00 -46.17
N ILE A 70 9.60 14.61 -46.37
CA ILE A 70 8.44 15.37 -45.87
C ILE A 70 7.79 14.51 -44.78
N THR A 71 7.74 15.07 -43.58
CA THR A 71 7.13 14.55 -42.36
C THR A 71 5.84 13.74 -42.60
N HIS A 72 5.92 12.42 -42.67
CA HIS A 72 4.71 11.59 -42.62
C HIS A 72 4.35 11.35 -41.15
N TRP A 73 3.57 12.27 -40.59
CA TRP A 73 2.87 12.04 -39.33
C TRP A 73 1.97 10.81 -39.49
N SER A 74 1.88 9.95 -38.46
CA SER A 74 0.87 8.88 -38.50
C SER A 74 -0.51 9.54 -38.56
N THR A 75 -1.38 9.12 -39.49
CA THR A 75 -2.73 9.70 -39.65
C THR A 75 -3.50 9.71 -38.33
N ARG A 76 -3.27 8.68 -37.50
CA ARG A 76 -3.80 8.57 -36.13
C ARG A 76 -3.21 9.64 -35.20
N GLY A 77 -1.90 9.87 -35.21
CA GLY A 77 -1.26 10.92 -34.40
C GLY A 77 -1.73 12.33 -34.75
N VAL A 78 -1.86 12.65 -36.04
CA VAL A 78 -2.41 13.94 -36.51
C VAL A 78 -3.86 14.11 -36.05
N PHE A 79 -4.66 13.05 -36.19
CA PHE A 79 -6.05 13.06 -35.77
C PHE A 79 -6.19 13.32 -34.26
N LEU A 80 -5.42 12.60 -33.42
CA LEU A 80 -5.43 12.79 -31.97
C LEU A 80 -4.98 14.20 -31.56
N LEU A 81 -3.94 14.74 -32.21
CA LEU A 81 -3.48 16.11 -31.98
C LEU A 81 -4.54 17.14 -32.38
N THR A 82 -5.23 16.92 -33.49
CA THR A 82 -6.30 17.80 -33.98
C THR A 82 -7.47 17.81 -33.01
N MET A 83 -7.87 16.64 -32.49
CA MET A 83 -8.92 16.54 -31.48
C MET A 83 -8.51 17.23 -30.17
N ALA A 84 -7.28 17.00 -29.70
CA ALA A 84 -6.74 17.68 -28.52
C ALA A 84 -6.80 19.21 -28.65
N PHE A 85 -6.40 19.75 -29.82
CA PHE A 85 -6.43 21.18 -30.08
C PHE A 85 -7.86 21.72 -30.16
N ALA A 86 -8.77 21.02 -30.85
CA ALA A 86 -10.17 21.43 -30.98
C ALA A 86 -10.86 21.49 -29.61
N VAL A 87 -10.65 20.48 -28.77
CA VAL A 87 -11.21 20.41 -27.42
C VAL A 87 -10.58 21.46 -26.50
N PHE A 88 -9.26 21.69 -26.59
CA PHE A 88 -8.59 22.75 -25.85
C PHE A 88 -9.09 24.14 -26.25
N ALA A 89 -9.26 24.42 -27.55
CA ALA A 89 -9.79 25.68 -28.04
C ALA A 89 -11.23 25.93 -27.56
N ALA A 90 -12.07 24.90 -27.61
CA ALA A 90 -13.42 24.96 -27.05
C ALA A 90 -13.39 25.26 -25.54
N PHE A 91 -12.53 24.56 -24.79
CA PHE A 91 -12.34 24.75 -23.35
C PHE A 91 -11.89 26.18 -22.99
N VAL A 92 -10.89 26.71 -23.68
CA VAL A 92 -10.42 28.10 -23.47
C VAL A 92 -11.52 29.10 -23.82
N GLY A 93 -12.20 28.92 -24.95
CA GLY A 93 -13.31 29.78 -25.36
C GLY A 93 -14.44 29.80 -24.32
N PHE A 94 -14.77 28.64 -23.75
CA PHE A 94 -15.75 28.53 -22.67
C PHE A 94 -15.34 29.33 -21.43
N ILE A 95 -14.11 29.17 -20.96
CA ILE A 95 -13.64 29.87 -19.76
C ILE A 95 -13.61 31.38 -19.98
N LEU A 96 -13.07 31.85 -21.12
CA LEU A 96 -12.99 33.28 -21.41
C LEU A 96 -14.37 33.93 -21.43
N ILE A 97 -15.36 33.27 -22.02
CA ILE A 97 -16.73 33.78 -22.05
C ILE A 97 -17.35 33.78 -20.65
N GLU A 98 -17.09 32.76 -19.85
CA GLU A 98 -17.60 32.73 -18.49
C GLU A 98 -16.93 33.78 -17.59
N MET A 99 -15.65 34.12 -17.83
CA MET A 99 -14.98 35.26 -17.17
C MET A 99 -15.62 36.61 -17.53
N THR A 100 -16.06 36.81 -18.78
CA THR A 100 -16.70 38.08 -19.19
C THR A 100 -18.04 38.33 -18.49
N ARG A 101 -18.69 37.30 -17.96
CA ARG A 101 -19.96 37.41 -17.22
C ARG A 101 -19.85 38.27 -15.97
N HIS A 102 -18.66 38.32 -15.37
CA HIS A 102 -18.39 39.01 -14.11
C HIS A 102 -17.60 40.32 -14.30
N HIS A 103 -17.33 40.73 -15.54
CA HIS A 103 -16.58 41.97 -15.80
C HIS A 103 -17.49 43.19 -15.72
N PRO A 104 -17.12 44.25 -14.97
CA PRO A 104 -17.94 45.46 -14.81
C PRO A 104 -18.06 46.35 -16.07
N THR A 105 -17.35 46.05 -17.17
CA THR A 105 -17.26 46.93 -18.36
C THR A 105 -17.34 46.18 -19.69
N ILE A 106 -16.98 44.89 -19.73
CA ILE A 106 -17.07 44.05 -20.93
C ILE A 106 -18.42 43.31 -20.92
N LEU A 107 -19.44 43.91 -21.52
CA LEU A 107 -20.79 43.32 -21.61
C LEU A 107 -20.95 42.49 -22.89
N VAL A 108 -20.73 41.19 -22.80
CA VAL A 108 -21.06 40.25 -23.90
C VAL A 108 -22.57 39.96 -23.88
N PRO A 109 -23.30 40.14 -25.00
CA PRO A 109 -24.73 39.87 -25.08
C PRO A 109 -25.08 38.45 -24.62
N HIS A 110 -26.19 38.29 -23.89
CA HIS A 110 -26.64 36.99 -23.38
C HIS A 110 -26.83 35.94 -24.50
N THR A 111 -27.27 36.39 -25.68
CA THR A 111 -27.43 35.54 -26.88
C THR A 111 -26.11 34.92 -27.32
N TRP A 112 -25.05 35.72 -27.42
CA TRP A 112 -23.71 35.24 -27.76
C TRP A 112 -23.15 34.25 -26.74
N ARG A 113 -23.35 34.53 -25.45
CA ARG A 113 -22.91 33.61 -24.37
C ARG A 113 -23.62 32.26 -24.47
N SER A 114 -24.96 32.27 -24.59
CA SER A 114 -25.76 31.05 -24.73
C SER A 114 -25.36 30.23 -25.96
N THR A 115 -25.11 30.89 -27.09
CA THR A 115 -24.63 30.22 -28.31
C THR A 115 -23.29 29.55 -28.10
N VAL A 116 -22.31 30.22 -27.48
CA VAL A 116 -20.99 29.62 -27.29
C VAL A 116 -21.02 28.50 -26.26
N HIS A 117 -21.77 28.62 -25.16
CA HIS A 117 -21.93 27.50 -24.21
C HIS A 117 -22.52 26.26 -24.90
N THR A 118 -23.54 26.44 -25.73
CA THR A 118 -24.18 25.34 -26.47
C THR A 118 -23.23 24.71 -27.47
N LEU A 119 -22.47 25.53 -28.21
CA LEU A 119 -21.49 25.07 -29.19
C LEU A 119 -20.34 24.31 -28.52
N THR A 120 -19.78 24.84 -27.44
CA THR A 120 -18.70 24.19 -26.69
C THR A 120 -19.16 22.87 -26.07
N LEU A 121 -20.34 22.84 -25.48
CA LEU A 121 -20.90 21.60 -24.92
C LEU A 121 -21.13 20.55 -26.02
N GLY A 122 -21.61 20.97 -27.20
CA GLY A 122 -21.73 20.11 -28.36
C GLY A 122 -20.39 19.53 -28.82
N VAL A 123 -19.33 20.34 -28.84
CA VAL A 123 -17.96 19.89 -29.15
C VAL A 123 -17.48 18.85 -28.13
N PHE A 124 -17.67 19.09 -26.83
CA PHE A 124 -17.28 18.13 -25.80
C PHE A 124 -18.02 16.78 -25.90
N MET A 125 -19.33 16.82 -26.17
CA MET A 125 -20.15 15.61 -26.30
C MET A 125 -19.84 14.83 -27.59
N GLY A 126 -19.43 15.52 -28.66
CA GLY A 126 -19.05 14.89 -29.92
C GLY A 126 -17.61 14.36 -29.94
N ALA A 127 -16.67 15.09 -29.31
CA ALA A 127 -15.24 14.79 -29.38
C ALA A 127 -14.89 13.45 -28.72
N ILE A 128 -15.37 13.17 -27.50
CA ILE A 128 -14.97 11.97 -26.74
C ILE A 128 -15.34 10.67 -27.47
N PRO A 129 -16.59 10.47 -27.95
CA PRO A 129 -16.92 9.31 -28.77
C PRO A 129 -16.13 9.26 -30.09
N LEU A 130 -15.92 10.40 -30.75
CA LEU A 130 -15.21 10.49 -32.03
C LEU A 130 -13.72 10.15 -31.88
N THR A 131 -13.06 10.66 -30.84
CA THR A 131 -11.67 10.37 -30.51
C THR A 131 -11.50 8.90 -30.13
N ASN A 132 -12.46 8.33 -29.41
CA ASN A 132 -12.45 6.91 -29.12
C ASN A 132 -12.52 6.04 -30.38
N LEU A 133 -13.12 6.51 -31.50
CA LEU A 133 -13.09 5.78 -32.78
C LEU A 133 -11.66 5.50 -33.27
N ALA A 134 -10.70 6.39 -32.97
CA ALA A 134 -9.30 6.21 -33.35
C ALA A 134 -8.61 5.03 -32.63
N ALA A 135 -9.13 4.57 -31.49
CA ALA A 135 -8.68 3.33 -30.85
C ALA A 135 -8.95 2.09 -31.73
N TRP A 136 -9.90 2.19 -32.67
CA TRP A 136 -10.44 1.07 -33.44
C TRP A 136 -10.01 1.09 -34.92
N ILE A 137 -9.35 2.15 -35.38
CA ILE A 137 -8.74 2.22 -36.71
C ILE A 137 -7.49 1.31 -36.73
N PRO A 138 -7.40 0.30 -37.62
CA PRO A 138 -6.21 -0.54 -37.76
C PRO A 138 -5.00 0.30 -38.19
N VAL A 139 -3.88 0.18 -37.47
CA VAL A 139 -2.60 0.78 -37.87
C VAL A 139 -1.93 -0.13 -38.90
N ALA A 140 -2.47 -0.18 -40.11
CA ALA A 140 -1.79 -0.64 -41.34
C ALA A 140 -2.76 -0.64 -42.53
N VAL A 141 -2.72 0.43 -43.33
CA VAL A 141 -2.71 0.28 -44.79
C VAL A 141 -1.50 1.09 -45.23
N THR A 142 -0.33 0.48 -45.24
CA THR A 142 0.85 1.01 -45.93
C THR A 142 1.81 -0.14 -46.19
N GLN A 143 1.79 -0.58 -47.45
CA GLN A 143 2.87 -1.22 -48.20
C GLN A 143 3.35 -2.60 -47.73
N LEU A 144 2.71 -3.65 -48.25
CA LEU A 144 3.48 -4.81 -48.69
C LEU A 144 4.31 -4.36 -49.91
N PRO A 145 5.63 -4.60 -49.97
CA PRO A 145 6.34 -4.46 -51.23
C PRO A 145 5.74 -5.48 -52.19
N ALA A 146 5.24 -5.01 -53.33
CA ALA A 146 5.03 -5.88 -54.47
C ALA A 146 6.41 -6.32 -54.96
N THR A 147 6.92 -7.42 -54.41
CA THR A 147 7.99 -8.20 -55.05
C THR A 147 7.35 -9.50 -55.50
N ASP A 148 7.30 -9.68 -56.83
CA ASP A 148 6.65 -10.81 -57.50
C ASP A 148 7.30 -12.20 -57.26
N ASP A 149 8.33 -12.29 -56.41
CA ASP A 149 9.15 -13.50 -56.23
C ASP A 149 8.84 -14.36 -54.97
N ALA A 150 7.63 -14.27 -54.40
CA ALA A 150 7.23 -15.18 -53.32
C ALA A 150 6.72 -16.54 -53.86
N SER A 151 7.34 -17.64 -53.40
CA SER A 151 7.00 -19.00 -53.83
C SER A 151 5.56 -19.40 -53.43
N PRO A 152 4.93 -20.37 -54.14
CA PRO A 152 3.55 -20.80 -53.84
C PRO A 152 3.36 -21.27 -52.39
N VAL A 153 4.42 -21.81 -51.78
CA VAL A 153 4.41 -22.29 -50.39
C VAL A 153 4.39 -21.13 -49.39
N GLN A 154 5.07 -20.02 -49.67
CA GLN A 154 5.00 -18.81 -48.83
C GLN A 154 3.65 -18.10 -48.96
N LYS A 155 3.06 -18.08 -50.17
CA LYS A 155 1.69 -17.58 -50.38
C LYS A 155 0.66 -18.47 -49.67
N ALA A 156 0.86 -19.80 -49.66
CA ALA A 156 0.00 -20.75 -48.94
C ALA A 156 0.16 -20.69 -47.41
N ALA A 157 1.38 -20.47 -46.89
CA ALA A 157 1.63 -20.27 -45.46
C ALA A 157 1.09 -18.93 -44.93
N ALA A 158 1.13 -17.87 -45.74
CA ALA A 158 0.48 -16.60 -45.42
C ALA A 158 -1.06 -16.69 -45.49
N ALA A 159 -1.60 -17.52 -46.39
CA ALA A 159 -3.04 -17.78 -46.50
C ALA A 159 -3.58 -18.72 -45.40
N SER A 160 -2.77 -19.63 -44.86
CA SER A 160 -3.15 -20.53 -43.75
C SER A 160 -3.03 -19.88 -42.37
N ALA A 161 -2.29 -18.77 -42.25
CA ALA A 161 -2.32 -17.88 -41.11
C ALA A 161 -3.54 -16.93 -41.15
N CYS A 162 -4.73 -17.46 -41.44
CA CYS A 162 -5.97 -16.69 -41.34
C CYS A 162 -6.34 -16.57 -39.85
N PRO A 163 -6.31 -15.37 -39.24
CA PRO A 163 -6.75 -15.23 -37.86
C PRO A 163 -8.24 -15.56 -37.85
N VAL A 164 -8.66 -16.52 -37.01
CA VAL A 164 -10.07 -16.80 -36.71
C VAL A 164 -10.81 -15.47 -36.67
N ALA A 165 -11.85 -15.31 -37.51
CA ALA A 165 -12.62 -14.09 -37.62
C ALA A 165 -13.30 -13.78 -36.28
N ARG A 166 -12.55 -13.19 -35.36
CA ARG A 166 -13.06 -12.80 -34.05
C ARG A 166 -14.11 -11.72 -34.27
N THR A 167 -15.26 -11.89 -33.64
CA THR A 167 -16.29 -10.86 -33.61
C THR A 167 -15.70 -9.57 -33.02
N MET A 168 -16.26 -8.42 -33.40
CA MET A 168 -15.84 -7.12 -32.87
C MET A 168 -15.79 -7.15 -31.32
N TRP A 169 -16.79 -7.77 -30.68
CA TRP A 169 -16.86 -8.00 -29.23
C TRP A 169 -15.70 -8.82 -28.66
N GLN A 170 -15.28 -9.89 -29.32
CA GLN A 170 -14.14 -10.68 -28.87
C GLN A 170 -12.84 -9.88 -28.97
N ARG A 171 -12.67 -9.06 -30.01
CA ARG A 171 -11.50 -8.15 -30.14
C ARG A 171 -11.49 -7.08 -29.03
N ILE A 172 -12.67 -6.57 -28.66
CA ILE A 172 -12.85 -5.62 -27.55
C ILE A 172 -12.42 -6.24 -26.22
N VAL A 173 -12.97 -7.40 -25.85
CA VAL A 173 -12.67 -8.07 -24.58
C VAL A 173 -11.19 -8.45 -24.48
N LEU A 174 -10.60 -8.91 -25.59
CA LEU A 174 -9.17 -9.22 -25.63
C LEU A 174 -8.29 -7.99 -25.43
N ARG A 175 -8.58 -6.84 -26.05
CA ARG A 175 -7.79 -5.61 -25.85
C ARG A 175 -7.86 -5.11 -24.40
N PHE A 176 -9.06 -5.10 -23.81
CA PHE A 176 -9.24 -4.74 -22.39
C PHE A 176 -8.54 -5.73 -21.43
N ARG A 177 -8.47 -7.02 -21.79
CA ARG A 177 -7.77 -8.04 -20.98
C ARG A 177 -6.25 -8.00 -21.13
N VAL A 178 -5.75 -7.68 -22.32
CA VAL A 178 -4.32 -7.73 -22.66
C VAL A 178 -3.60 -6.46 -22.23
N HIS A 179 -4.19 -5.28 -22.43
CA HIS A 179 -3.54 -4.00 -22.12
C HIS A 179 -4.15 -3.37 -20.87
N ARG A 180 -3.50 -3.58 -19.72
CA ARG A 180 -3.94 -3.08 -18.42
C ARG A 180 -4.05 -1.55 -18.38
N ASN A 181 -3.08 -0.83 -18.95
CA ASN A 181 -3.07 0.63 -18.94
C ASN A 181 -4.21 1.20 -19.79
N PHE A 182 -4.40 0.70 -21.01
CA PHE A 182 -5.54 1.06 -21.85
C PHE A 182 -6.88 0.91 -21.12
N ALA A 183 -7.09 -0.22 -20.44
CA ALA A 183 -8.31 -0.49 -19.69
C ALA A 183 -8.53 0.50 -18.53
N ILE A 184 -7.48 0.86 -17.78
CA ILE A 184 -7.55 1.83 -16.67
C ILE A 184 -7.95 3.21 -17.20
N TYR A 185 -7.23 3.74 -18.19
CA TYR A 185 -7.49 5.07 -18.73
C TYR A 185 -8.89 5.16 -19.37
N GLN A 186 -9.31 4.15 -20.13
CA GLN A 186 -10.66 4.08 -20.71
C GLN A 186 -11.74 4.03 -19.63
N ALA A 187 -11.57 3.22 -18.58
CA ALA A 187 -12.56 3.13 -17.50
C ALA A 187 -12.77 4.47 -16.79
N VAL A 188 -11.68 5.19 -16.49
CA VAL A 188 -11.75 6.51 -15.85
C VAL A 188 -12.38 7.54 -16.80
N ALA A 189 -11.94 7.57 -18.08
CA ALA A 189 -12.45 8.52 -19.06
C ALA A 189 -13.96 8.36 -19.29
N TRP A 190 -14.45 7.13 -19.48
CA TRP A 190 -15.87 6.84 -19.68
C TRP A 190 -16.71 7.03 -18.42
N ALA A 191 -16.15 6.83 -17.23
CA ALA A 191 -16.84 7.16 -15.98
C ALA A 191 -17.08 8.67 -15.86
N LEU A 192 -16.06 9.48 -16.17
CA LEU A 192 -16.19 10.95 -16.21
C LEU A 192 -17.19 11.39 -17.29
N TYR A 193 -17.12 10.80 -18.48
CA TYR A 193 -18.06 11.08 -19.56
C TYR A 193 -19.51 10.71 -19.19
N GLY A 194 -19.70 9.53 -18.59
CA GLY A 194 -21.00 9.08 -18.11
C GLY A 194 -21.57 10.00 -17.02
N PHE A 195 -20.73 10.51 -16.12
CA PHE A 195 -21.13 11.54 -15.15
C PHE A 195 -21.60 12.82 -15.83
N ILE A 196 -20.89 13.30 -16.86
CA ILE A 196 -21.29 14.50 -17.64
C ILE A 196 -22.64 14.28 -18.33
N VAL A 197 -22.83 13.14 -19.00
CA VAL A 197 -24.10 12.81 -19.66
C VAL A 197 -25.23 12.75 -18.64
N PHE A 198 -25.01 12.07 -17.52
CA PHE A 198 -26.00 11.98 -16.44
C PHE A 198 -26.35 13.35 -15.87
N ALA A 199 -25.34 14.18 -15.60
CA ALA A 199 -25.49 15.55 -15.13
C ALA A 199 -26.35 16.41 -16.08
N LEU A 200 -26.13 16.29 -17.39
CA LEU A 200 -26.89 17.01 -18.41
C LEU A 200 -28.33 16.50 -18.56
N VAL A 201 -28.55 15.18 -18.41
CA VAL A 201 -29.87 14.54 -18.53
C VAL A 201 -30.71 14.68 -17.25
N ALA A 202 -30.08 14.78 -16.08
CA ALA A 202 -30.74 14.88 -14.78
C ALA A 202 -31.11 16.32 -14.36
N CYS A 203 -30.54 17.36 -15.01
CA CYS A 203 -30.86 18.78 -14.79
C CYS A 203 -32.05 19.42 -15.58
N PRO A 204 -33.11 18.74 -16.07
CA PRO A 204 -34.29 19.41 -16.63
C PRO A 204 -35.31 19.90 -15.58
N THR A 205 -35.18 19.53 -14.30
CA THR A 205 -36.21 19.81 -13.29
C THR A 205 -35.80 20.96 -12.36
N GLU A 206 -36.60 22.02 -12.31
CA GLU A 206 -36.38 23.28 -11.55
C GLU A 206 -36.17 23.11 -10.03
N ASN A 207 -36.28 21.90 -9.48
CA ASN A 207 -36.31 21.64 -8.04
C ASN A 207 -35.08 20.93 -7.45
N VAL A 208 -33.99 20.77 -8.22
CA VAL A 208 -32.76 20.13 -7.71
C VAL A 208 -31.67 21.19 -7.52
N LYS A 209 -31.31 21.48 -6.25
CA LYS A 209 -30.18 22.36 -5.87
C LYS A 209 -28.81 21.96 -6.45
N LEU A 210 -28.71 20.77 -7.05
CA LEU A 210 -27.51 20.27 -7.74
C LEU A 210 -27.20 21.04 -9.05
N CYS A 211 -28.14 21.83 -9.56
CA CYS A 211 -28.04 22.55 -10.85
C CYS A 211 -27.74 24.05 -10.70
N GLU A 212 -27.28 24.52 -9.53
CA GLU A 212 -26.89 25.93 -9.29
C GLU A 212 -25.51 26.32 -9.86
N PHE A 213 -25.27 27.64 -9.91
CA PHE A 213 -24.15 28.33 -10.56
C PHE A 213 -22.76 27.82 -10.13
N GLY A 214 -21.90 27.44 -11.08
CA GLY A 214 -20.57 26.84 -10.86
C GLY A 214 -20.39 25.40 -11.37
N TYR A 215 -21.50 24.74 -11.76
CA TYR A 215 -21.48 23.36 -12.27
C TYR A 215 -20.96 23.25 -13.72
N GLN A 216 -21.23 24.24 -14.57
CA GLN A 216 -20.88 24.18 -16.01
C GLN A 216 -19.37 24.22 -16.28
N SER A 217 -18.60 24.98 -15.49
CA SER A 217 -17.14 24.98 -15.56
C SER A 217 -16.55 23.65 -15.12
N ASN A 218 -17.11 23.02 -14.09
CA ASN A 218 -16.73 21.67 -13.64
C ASN A 218 -17.04 20.61 -14.72
N LEU A 219 -18.16 20.74 -15.44
CA LEU A 219 -18.48 19.87 -16.58
C LEU A 219 -17.46 20.04 -17.72
N ALA A 220 -17.09 21.28 -18.05
CA ALA A 220 -16.08 21.56 -19.08
C ALA A 220 -14.70 20.97 -18.69
N VAL A 221 -14.32 21.08 -17.42
CA VAL A 221 -13.08 20.47 -16.88
C VAL A 221 -13.15 18.94 -16.98
N ALA A 222 -14.24 18.32 -16.52
CA ALA A 222 -14.41 16.88 -16.58
C ALA A 222 -14.39 16.37 -18.03
N ALA A 223 -14.98 17.12 -18.97
CA ALA A 223 -14.97 16.79 -20.39
C ALA A 223 -13.56 16.86 -20.97
N PHE A 224 -12.82 17.92 -20.67
CA PHE A 224 -11.45 18.08 -21.12
C PHE A 224 -10.52 16.98 -20.57
N ILE A 225 -10.66 16.63 -19.28
CA ILE A 225 -9.94 15.51 -18.67
C ILE A 225 -10.31 14.19 -19.36
N SER A 226 -11.60 13.93 -19.56
CA SER A 226 -12.07 12.69 -20.20
C SER A 226 -11.45 12.53 -21.60
N GLU A 227 -11.46 13.59 -22.41
CA GLU A 227 -10.82 13.59 -23.73
C GLU A 227 -9.33 13.26 -23.66
N VAL A 228 -8.58 13.95 -22.78
CA VAL A 228 -7.14 13.71 -22.63
C VAL A 228 -6.85 12.29 -22.16
N LEU A 229 -7.66 11.73 -21.28
CA LEU A 229 -7.52 10.34 -20.84
C LEU A 229 -7.87 9.34 -21.95
N VAL A 230 -8.85 9.62 -22.83
CA VAL A 230 -9.11 8.82 -24.02
C VAL A 230 -7.90 8.86 -24.95
N ILE A 231 -7.35 10.04 -25.26
CA ILE A 231 -6.15 10.14 -26.10
C ILE A 231 -4.97 9.39 -25.47
N SER A 232 -4.74 9.55 -24.16
CA SER A 232 -3.68 8.87 -23.41
C SER A 232 -3.86 7.35 -23.44
N SER A 233 -5.09 6.84 -23.33
CA SER A 233 -5.38 5.42 -23.50
C SER A 233 -4.98 4.93 -24.90
N ILE A 234 -5.27 5.71 -25.93
CA ILE A 234 -4.99 5.37 -27.32
C ILE A 234 -3.47 5.36 -27.58
N LEU A 235 -2.72 6.28 -26.96
CA LEU A 235 -1.26 6.28 -26.99
C LEU A 235 -0.67 5.08 -26.23
N SER A 236 -1.31 4.63 -25.15
CA SER A 236 -0.88 3.40 -24.45
C SER A 236 -1.03 2.12 -25.28
N LEU A 237 -1.83 2.13 -26.35
CA LEU A 237 -1.91 1.01 -27.30
C LEU A 237 -0.77 1.01 -28.33
N GLU A 238 -0.05 2.11 -28.46
CA GLU A 238 1.15 2.22 -29.31
C GLU A 238 2.41 1.73 -28.59
N GLU A 239 2.24 1.14 -27.39
CA GLU A 239 3.29 0.48 -26.61
C GLU A 239 4.10 -0.49 -27.48
N ARG A 240 5.44 -0.35 -27.37
CA ARG A 240 6.50 -0.95 -28.21
C ARG A 240 6.15 -2.35 -28.72
N ARG A 241 5.56 -2.44 -29.93
CA ARG A 241 5.28 -3.73 -30.56
C ARG A 241 6.45 -4.33 -31.34
N ASP A 242 7.51 -3.56 -31.65
CA ASP A 242 8.65 -4.10 -32.39
C ASP A 242 9.99 -3.54 -31.91
N ARG A 243 10.91 -4.45 -31.58
CA ARG A 243 12.28 -4.18 -31.08
C ARG A 243 13.20 -3.52 -32.14
N ASN A 244 12.73 -3.39 -33.39
CA ASN A 244 13.50 -2.96 -34.56
C ASN A 244 12.93 -1.73 -35.30
N ARG A 245 11.93 -1.02 -34.75
CA ARG A 245 11.34 0.17 -35.43
C ARG A 245 12.14 1.44 -35.19
N GLU A 246 12.07 2.37 -36.15
CA GLU A 246 12.88 3.59 -36.21
C GLU A 246 12.77 4.48 -34.94
N PRO A 247 13.90 5.00 -34.42
CA PRO A 247 13.95 5.86 -33.23
C PRO A 247 13.08 7.13 -33.30
N ARG A 248 12.63 7.53 -34.50
CA ARG A 248 11.87 8.76 -34.75
C ARG A 248 10.39 8.65 -34.34
N VAL A 249 9.76 7.50 -34.56
CA VAL A 249 8.36 7.25 -34.19
C VAL A 249 8.20 7.16 -32.66
N GLU A 250 9.21 6.62 -31.97
CA GLU A 250 9.20 6.51 -30.49
C GLU A 250 9.23 7.87 -29.79
N ARG A 251 10.00 8.83 -30.31
CA ARG A 251 10.03 10.20 -29.77
C ARG A 251 8.70 10.92 -29.94
N PHE A 252 7.98 10.64 -31.03
CA PHE A 252 6.72 11.29 -31.33
C PHE A 252 5.62 10.99 -30.30
N VAL A 253 5.44 9.73 -29.90
CA VAL A 253 4.38 9.33 -28.94
C VAL A 253 4.61 9.97 -27.56
N VAL A 254 5.87 10.02 -27.11
CA VAL A 254 6.26 10.69 -25.86
C VAL A 254 6.06 12.20 -25.96
N LEU A 255 6.48 12.82 -27.07
CA LEU A 255 6.29 14.26 -27.31
C LEU A 255 4.81 14.63 -27.36
N LEU A 256 3.97 13.81 -28.01
CA LEU A 256 2.54 14.02 -28.11
C LEU A 256 1.87 13.90 -26.74
N ASN A 257 2.21 12.88 -25.94
CA ASN A 257 1.73 12.75 -24.57
C ASN A 257 2.10 13.97 -23.71
N ASN A 258 3.37 14.38 -23.76
CA ASN A 258 3.85 15.54 -23.00
C ASN A 258 3.18 16.84 -23.47
N TYR A 259 2.98 17.01 -24.78
CA TYR A 259 2.29 18.16 -25.36
C TYR A 259 0.84 18.25 -24.87
N ILE A 260 0.11 17.14 -24.89
CA ILE A 260 -1.28 17.10 -24.40
C ILE A 260 -1.34 17.43 -22.90
N ASN A 261 -0.40 16.94 -22.10
CA ASN A 261 -0.34 17.29 -20.69
C ASN A 261 0.01 18.78 -20.47
N MET A 262 0.82 19.39 -21.35
CA MET A 262 1.02 20.85 -21.33
C MET A 262 -0.28 21.62 -21.63
N LEU A 263 -1.17 21.12 -22.49
CA LEU A 263 -2.49 21.75 -22.70
C LEU A 263 -3.35 21.71 -21.43
N LEU A 264 -3.31 20.61 -20.67
CA LEU A 264 -3.95 20.52 -19.36
C LEU A 264 -3.39 21.56 -18.39
N VAL A 265 -2.06 21.70 -18.32
CA VAL A 265 -1.38 22.69 -17.46
C VAL A 265 -1.74 24.13 -17.84
N ILE A 266 -1.78 24.45 -19.14
CA ILE A 266 -2.19 25.78 -19.61
C ILE A 266 -3.67 26.04 -19.26
N GLY A 267 -4.54 25.06 -19.49
CA GLY A 267 -5.96 25.16 -19.12
C GLY A 267 -6.16 25.34 -17.61
N ALA A 268 -5.37 24.62 -16.81
CA ALA A 268 -5.36 24.75 -15.35
C ALA A 268 -4.91 26.15 -14.89
N MET A 269 -3.93 26.73 -15.56
CA MET A 269 -3.45 28.09 -15.28
C MET A 269 -4.49 29.15 -15.61
N ILE A 270 -5.19 29.02 -16.75
CA ILE A 270 -6.28 29.92 -17.12
C ILE A 270 -7.40 29.87 -16.08
N LEU A 271 -7.76 28.67 -15.60
CA LEU A 271 -8.73 28.52 -14.51
C LEU A 271 -8.24 29.08 -13.18
N ALA A 272 -6.95 28.94 -12.87
CA ALA A 272 -6.35 29.52 -11.66
C ALA A 272 -6.49 31.04 -11.65
N ILE A 273 -6.16 31.68 -12.77
CA ILE A 273 -6.32 33.13 -12.98
C ILE A 273 -7.81 33.50 -12.94
N GLY A 274 -8.67 32.73 -13.61
CA GLY A 274 -10.12 32.96 -13.61
C GLY A 274 -10.75 32.88 -12.21
N SER A 275 -10.23 32.00 -11.35
CA SER A 275 -10.67 31.85 -9.96
C SER A 275 -10.35 33.08 -9.12
N GLU A 276 -9.13 33.63 -9.21
CA GLU A 276 -8.75 34.87 -8.52
C GLU A 276 -9.49 36.08 -9.07
N TYR A 277 -9.54 36.20 -10.40
CA TYR A 277 -10.22 37.28 -11.09
C TYR A 277 -11.68 37.37 -10.66
N THR A 278 -12.40 36.25 -10.63
CA THR A 278 -13.82 36.29 -10.23
C THR A 278 -14.01 36.56 -8.74
N LYS A 279 -13.11 36.10 -7.86
CA LYS A 279 -13.16 36.41 -6.43
C LYS A 279 -13.02 37.90 -6.14
N GLU A 280 -12.16 38.61 -6.88
CA GLU A 280 -11.89 40.03 -6.70
C GLU A 280 -13.05 40.93 -7.16
N TYR A 281 -13.69 40.59 -8.28
CA TYR A 281 -14.67 41.47 -8.93
C TYR A 281 -16.14 41.11 -8.65
N SER A 282 -16.48 39.87 -8.31
CA SER A 282 -17.90 39.47 -8.31
C SER A 282 -18.65 39.82 -7.02
N GLY A 283 -17.98 40.00 -5.87
CA GLY A 283 -18.58 40.39 -4.57
C GLY A 283 -19.63 39.43 -3.98
N GLU A 284 -20.32 38.66 -4.82
CA GLU A 284 -21.30 37.63 -4.51
C GLU A 284 -21.01 36.34 -5.30
N SER A 285 -21.28 35.21 -4.64
CA SER A 285 -21.14 33.80 -5.07
C SER A 285 -19.70 33.25 -5.18
N GLY A 286 -19.08 32.94 -4.04
CA GLY A 286 -17.82 32.18 -3.95
C GLY A 286 -17.85 30.79 -4.63
N ILE A 287 -19.01 30.31 -5.09
CA ILE A 287 -19.18 29.01 -5.75
C ILE A 287 -18.47 28.94 -7.11
N TYR A 288 -18.48 30.01 -7.92
CA TYR A 288 -17.80 30.00 -9.22
C TYR A 288 -16.27 30.03 -9.09
N SER A 289 -15.75 30.88 -8.21
CA SER A 289 -14.33 30.94 -7.88
C SER A 289 -13.84 29.60 -7.28
N LEU A 290 -14.65 28.99 -6.40
CA LEU A 290 -14.39 27.65 -5.85
C LEU A 290 -14.36 26.57 -6.94
N GLY A 291 -15.36 26.55 -7.85
CA GLY A 291 -15.43 25.58 -8.94
C GLY A 291 -14.25 25.67 -9.90
N THR A 292 -13.91 26.88 -10.35
CA THR A 292 -12.73 27.12 -11.21
C THR A 292 -11.42 26.79 -10.50
N GLY A 293 -11.30 27.08 -9.20
CA GLY A 293 -10.13 26.73 -8.40
C GLY A 293 -9.96 25.22 -8.19
N ILE A 294 -11.04 24.47 -7.94
CA ILE A 294 -11.03 23.00 -7.88
C ILE A 294 -10.73 22.41 -9.26
N GLY A 295 -11.32 22.96 -10.32
CA GLY A 295 -11.09 22.54 -11.70
C GLY A 295 -9.62 22.70 -12.10
N SER A 296 -9.00 23.82 -11.77
CA SER A 296 -7.57 24.08 -11.97
C SER A 296 -6.70 23.02 -11.28
N LEU A 297 -6.95 22.76 -9.98
CA LEU A 297 -6.21 21.76 -9.21
C LEU A 297 -6.33 20.36 -9.85
N THR A 298 -7.54 20.01 -10.28
CA THR A 298 -7.83 18.71 -10.89
C THR A 298 -7.04 18.53 -12.18
N LEU A 299 -7.02 19.55 -13.06
CA LEU A 299 -6.26 19.52 -14.30
C LEU A 299 -4.74 19.39 -14.07
N PHE A 300 -4.17 20.10 -13.09
CA PHE A 300 -2.76 19.96 -12.74
C PHE A 300 -2.42 18.55 -12.25
N ILE A 301 -3.24 17.98 -11.36
CA ILE A 301 -3.04 16.62 -10.86
C ILE A 301 -3.16 15.60 -12.00
N THR A 302 -4.16 15.75 -12.88
CA THR A 302 -4.31 14.87 -14.04
C THR A 302 -3.09 14.94 -14.96
N ALA A 303 -2.60 16.14 -15.30
CA ALA A 303 -1.42 16.32 -16.15
C ALA A 303 -0.18 15.61 -15.56
N LEU A 304 0.10 15.88 -14.29
CA LEU A 304 1.27 15.34 -13.59
C LEU A 304 1.22 13.81 -13.48
N LEU A 305 0.08 13.24 -13.07
CA LEU A 305 -0.08 11.80 -12.96
C LEU A 305 0.02 11.11 -14.32
N ASN A 306 -0.48 11.75 -15.37
CA ASN A 306 -0.40 11.22 -16.72
C ASN A 306 1.04 11.28 -17.27
N THR A 307 1.76 12.37 -17.03
CA THR A 307 3.18 12.51 -17.38
C THR A 307 4.03 11.50 -16.63
N TYR A 308 3.87 11.38 -15.31
CA TYR A 308 4.62 10.40 -14.52
C TYR A 308 4.24 8.95 -14.89
N GLY A 309 2.96 8.64 -14.99
CA GLY A 309 2.47 7.29 -15.25
C GLY A 309 2.71 6.82 -16.67
N LEU A 310 1.95 7.38 -17.63
CA LEU A 310 2.03 7.01 -19.04
C LEU A 310 3.30 7.55 -19.69
N GLY A 311 3.72 8.78 -19.38
CA GLY A 311 4.97 9.32 -19.90
C GLY A 311 6.18 8.48 -19.48
N GLY A 312 6.21 7.97 -18.25
CA GLY A 312 7.27 7.06 -17.81
C GLY A 312 7.25 5.70 -18.52
N LEU A 313 6.06 5.16 -18.78
CA LEU A 313 5.88 3.94 -19.58
C LEU A 313 6.36 4.13 -21.03
N LEU A 314 6.05 5.27 -21.64
CA LEU A 314 6.40 5.57 -23.03
C LEU A 314 7.89 5.94 -23.17
N SER A 315 8.45 6.67 -22.19
CA SER A 315 9.81 7.24 -22.25
C SER A 315 10.91 6.23 -21.90
N THR A 316 10.65 5.27 -21.02
CA THR A 316 11.71 4.39 -20.49
C THR A 316 11.73 3.02 -21.20
N LYS A 317 12.93 2.48 -21.46
CA LYS A 317 13.10 1.13 -22.05
C LYS A 317 12.80 0.09 -20.95
N ASP A 318 11.81 -0.78 -21.17
CA ASP A 318 11.33 -1.88 -20.31
C ASP A 318 11.83 -1.89 -18.85
N GLY A 319 10.94 -1.51 -17.91
CA GLY A 319 11.24 -1.53 -16.49
C GLY A 319 10.53 -0.48 -15.63
N TRP A 320 9.74 0.41 -16.25
CA TRP A 320 8.94 1.40 -15.50
C TRP A 320 7.95 0.73 -14.55
N LYS A 321 7.97 1.15 -13.29
CA LYS A 321 6.90 0.84 -12.33
C LYS A 321 6.32 2.15 -11.84
N PHE A 322 5.00 2.27 -11.86
CA PHE A 322 4.32 3.47 -11.37
C PHE A 322 4.76 3.82 -9.94
N TYR A 323 4.84 2.82 -9.05
CA TYR A 323 5.36 3.02 -7.70
C TYR A 323 6.77 2.43 -7.58
N GLN A 324 7.78 3.30 -7.60
CA GLN A 324 9.20 2.94 -7.57
C GLN A 324 10.04 3.96 -6.78
N PRO A 325 9.72 4.18 -5.49
CA PRO A 325 10.40 5.20 -4.70
C PRO A 325 11.91 4.92 -4.66
N PHE A 326 12.71 5.97 -4.88
CA PHE A 326 14.16 5.96 -4.77
C PHE A 326 14.92 5.02 -5.72
N THR A 327 14.29 4.67 -6.84
CA THR A 327 14.91 3.92 -7.95
C THR A 327 14.99 4.82 -9.18
N GLY A 328 15.89 4.55 -10.13
CA GLY A 328 15.98 5.33 -11.39
C GLY A 328 17.23 6.20 -11.55
N GLY A 329 18.17 6.16 -10.60
CA GLY A 329 19.42 6.92 -10.62
C GLY A 329 19.33 8.29 -9.92
N ALA A 330 20.48 8.83 -9.48
CA ALA A 330 20.52 10.05 -8.65
C ALA A 330 19.94 11.30 -9.33
N LYS A 331 20.15 11.47 -10.64
CA LYS A 331 19.59 12.61 -11.39
C LYS A 331 18.06 12.53 -11.48
N PHE A 332 17.52 11.34 -11.77
CA PHE A 332 16.08 11.10 -11.76
C PHE A 332 15.49 11.39 -10.37
N MET A 333 16.08 10.83 -9.32
CA MET A 333 15.63 11.05 -7.95
C MET A 333 15.63 12.52 -7.56
N PHE A 334 16.66 13.27 -7.94
CA PHE A 334 16.73 14.72 -7.68
C PHE A 334 15.57 15.47 -8.36
N PHE A 335 15.37 15.28 -9.66
CA PHE A 335 14.29 15.96 -10.38
C PHE A 335 12.90 15.56 -9.89
N GLN A 336 12.70 14.28 -9.55
CA GLN A 336 11.48 13.80 -8.92
C GLN A 336 11.25 14.46 -7.56
N ALA A 337 12.27 14.54 -6.70
CA ALA A 337 12.15 15.18 -5.40
C ALA A 337 11.74 16.65 -5.53
N VAL A 338 12.40 17.41 -6.41
CA VAL A 338 12.07 18.83 -6.65
C VAL A 338 10.67 18.95 -7.26
N SER A 339 10.33 18.14 -8.26
CA SER A 339 9.00 18.14 -8.90
C SER A 339 7.88 17.86 -7.88
N TRP A 340 7.96 16.76 -7.10
CA TRP A 340 6.97 16.45 -6.07
C TRP A 340 6.92 17.47 -4.94
N THR A 341 8.04 18.14 -4.62
CA THR A 341 8.04 19.26 -3.66
C THR A 341 7.26 20.45 -4.20
N CYS A 342 7.48 20.83 -5.47
CA CYS A 342 6.71 21.89 -6.12
C CYS A 342 5.21 21.55 -6.17
N VAL A 343 4.85 20.30 -6.43
CA VAL A 343 3.45 19.81 -6.37
C VAL A 343 2.88 19.95 -4.97
N GLY A 344 3.60 19.49 -3.95
CA GLY A 344 3.15 19.57 -2.56
C GLY A 344 2.91 21.03 -2.12
N VAL A 345 3.86 21.93 -2.42
CA VAL A 345 3.72 23.36 -2.12
C VAL A 345 2.59 24.00 -2.93
N GLY A 346 2.46 23.65 -4.21
CA GLY A 346 1.37 24.13 -5.07
C GLY A 346 -0.01 23.72 -4.55
N ILE A 347 -0.19 22.43 -4.19
CA ILE A 347 -1.43 21.91 -3.58
C ILE A 347 -1.71 22.61 -2.26
N PHE A 348 -0.68 22.84 -1.44
CA PHE A 348 -0.85 23.53 -0.17
C PHE A 348 -1.33 24.98 -0.35
N ILE A 349 -0.68 25.75 -1.23
CA ILE A 349 -1.07 27.15 -1.51
C ILE A 349 -2.48 27.21 -2.11
N GLN A 350 -2.77 26.37 -3.12
CA GLN A 350 -4.10 26.32 -3.74
C GLN A 350 -5.17 25.83 -2.76
N GLY A 351 -4.84 24.88 -1.88
CA GLY A 351 -5.71 24.40 -0.82
C GLY A 351 -6.01 25.49 0.21
N LEU A 352 -5.02 26.28 0.63
CA LEU A 352 -5.22 27.45 1.49
C LEU A 352 -6.10 28.51 0.81
N TYR A 353 -5.87 28.77 -0.48
CA TYR A 353 -6.70 29.67 -1.25
C TYR A 353 -8.16 29.18 -1.35
N LEU A 354 -8.39 27.92 -1.70
CA LEU A 354 -9.73 27.35 -1.76
C LEU A 354 -10.41 27.37 -0.37
N LEU A 355 -9.65 27.07 0.68
CA LEU A 355 -10.12 27.17 2.06
C LEU A 355 -10.51 28.61 2.42
N SER A 356 -9.77 29.60 1.95
CA SER A 356 -10.08 31.02 2.16
C SER A 356 -11.36 31.49 1.48
N ILE A 357 -11.84 30.78 0.45
CA ILE A 357 -13.13 31.07 -0.19
C ILE A 357 -14.28 30.54 0.70
N VAL A 358 -14.05 29.42 1.38
CA VAL A 358 -15.06 28.75 2.22
C VAL A 358 -15.08 29.33 3.65
N ILE A 359 -13.91 29.73 4.16
CA ILE A 359 -13.72 30.27 5.51
C ILE A 359 -13.47 31.78 5.41
N VAL A 360 -14.47 32.57 5.82
CA VAL A 360 -14.55 34.04 5.67
C VAL A 360 -13.42 34.81 6.37
N GLU A 361 -12.68 34.19 7.29
CA GLU A 361 -11.65 34.86 8.13
C GLU A 361 -10.22 34.84 7.55
N ILE A 362 -9.98 34.23 6.39
CA ILE A 362 -8.63 34.13 5.81
C ILE A 362 -8.51 35.05 4.59
N GLU A 363 -7.92 36.23 4.77
CA GLU A 363 -7.52 37.09 3.64
C GLU A 363 -6.16 36.61 3.09
N LEU A 364 -6.19 35.82 2.00
CA LEU A 364 -4.97 35.50 1.24
C LEU A 364 -4.64 36.63 0.26
N PHE A 365 -3.33 36.84 0.03
CA PHE A 365 -2.83 37.83 -0.91
C PHE A 365 -3.21 37.50 -2.37
N VAL A 366 -3.45 38.54 -3.17
CA VAL A 366 -3.71 38.43 -4.62
C VAL A 366 -2.49 37.83 -5.33
N GLY A 367 -2.69 36.77 -6.11
CA GLY A 367 -1.62 36.06 -6.84
C GLY A 367 -1.20 34.71 -6.24
N ALA A 368 -1.88 34.23 -5.20
CA ALA A 368 -1.65 32.91 -4.62
C ALA A 368 -1.91 31.76 -5.62
N MET A 369 -2.97 31.85 -6.42
CA MET A 369 -3.29 30.87 -7.47
C MET A 369 -2.32 30.95 -8.64
N VAL A 370 -1.85 32.15 -8.99
CA VAL A 370 -0.80 32.31 -10.01
C VAL A 370 0.51 31.70 -9.56
N LEU A 371 0.88 31.89 -8.30
CA LEU A 371 2.06 31.26 -7.69
C LEU A 371 1.93 29.74 -7.65
N ALA A 372 0.78 29.22 -7.19
CA ALA A 372 0.52 27.79 -7.18
C ALA A 372 0.58 27.19 -8.59
N GLY A 373 -0.08 27.83 -9.57
CA GLY A 373 -0.06 27.40 -10.96
C GLY A 373 1.35 27.40 -11.57
N SER A 374 2.17 28.40 -11.25
CA SER A 374 3.57 28.46 -11.68
C SER A 374 4.41 27.31 -11.10
N LEU A 375 4.17 26.94 -9.84
CA LEU A 375 4.81 25.78 -9.21
C LEU A 375 4.41 24.47 -9.88
N PHE A 376 3.14 24.31 -10.27
CA PHE A 376 2.69 23.13 -11.02
C PHE A 376 3.29 23.06 -12.43
N VAL A 377 3.40 24.19 -13.13
CA VAL A 377 4.10 24.26 -14.44
C VAL A 377 5.56 23.82 -14.28
N LEU A 378 6.26 24.35 -13.26
CA LEU A 378 7.63 23.96 -12.97
C LEU A 378 7.73 22.47 -12.63
N ALA A 379 6.83 21.97 -11.79
CA ALA A 379 6.77 20.56 -11.44
C ALA A 379 6.61 19.67 -12.66
N GLU A 380 5.71 20.03 -13.59
CA GLU A 380 5.44 19.30 -14.82
C GLU A 380 6.68 19.22 -15.72
N VAL A 381 7.35 20.35 -15.94
CA VAL A 381 8.60 20.40 -16.73
C VAL A 381 9.69 19.54 -16.08
N LEU A 382 9.87 19.65 -14.76
CA LEU A 382 10.85 18.84 -14.03
C LEU A 382 10.49 17.36 -14.06
N MET A 383 9.20 17.02 -14.06
CA MET A 383 8.71 15.65 -14.18
C MET A 383 9.10 15.08 -15.54
N MET A 384 8.83 15.80 -16.63
CA MET A 384 9.25 15.40 -17.98
C MET A 384 10.78 15.23 -18.09
N VAL A 385 11.56 16.18 -17.56
CA VAL A 385 13.04 16.10 -17.55
C VAL A 385 13.53 14.89 -16.77
N SER A 386 12.88 14.55 -15.65
CA SER A 386 13.26 13.40 -14.85
C SER A 386 13.20 12.10 -15.67
N LEU A 387 12.16 11.93 -16.49
CA LEU A 387 11.96 10.71 -17.29
C LEU A 387 13.04 10.51 -18.36
N LEU A 388 13.63 11.60 -18.85
CA LEU A 388 14.75 11.56 -19.81
C LEU A 388 16.05 11.09 -19.17
N VAL A 389 16.22 11.27 -17.85
CA VAL A 389 17.42 10.88 -17.11
C VAL A 389 17.24 9.59 -16.30
N PHE A 390 16.09 8.91 -16.42
CA PHE A 390 15.82 7.65 -15.75
C PHE A 390 16.80 6.56 -16.23
N LYS A 391 17.47 5.92 -15.28
CA LYS A 391 18.32 4.75 -15.51
C LYS A 391 17.83 3.60 -14.65
N ARG A 392 17.58 2.45 -15.29
CA ARG A 392 17.34 1.20 -14.57
C ARG A 392 18.60 0.84 -13.78
N GLU A 393 18.45 0.53 -12.49
CA GLU A 393 19.56 0.00 -11.71
C GLU A 393 19.92 -1.39 -12.24
N PRO A 394 21.22 -1.66 -12.53
CA PRO A 394 21.65 -3.01 -12.83
C PRO A 394 21.39 -3.89 -11.60
N GLU A 395 20.97 -5.13 -11.87
CA GLU A 395 20.89 -6.17 -10.85
C GLU A 395 22.29 -6.27 -10.21
N VAL A 396 22.39 -6.00 -8.90
CA VAL A 396 23.66 -6.05 -8.17
C VAL A 396 24.18 -7.48 -8.30
N THR A 397 25.18 -7.66 -9.16
CA THR A 397 25.99 -8.87 -9.19
C THR A 397 27.06 -8.65 -8.13
N ASP A 398 27.13 -9.57 -7.16
CA ASP A 398 27.98 -9.50 -5.95
C ASP A 398 29.49 -9.58 -6.25
N THR A 399 30.02 -8.68 -7.08
CA THR A 399 31.42 -8.67 -7.47
C THR A 399 32.01 -7.25 -7.54
N GLU A 400 32.00 -6.51 -6.43
CA GLU A 400 32.94 -5.37 -6.27
C GLU A 400 33.54 -5.30 -4.86
N SER A 401 34.84 -4.98 -4.81
CA SER A 401 35.70 -5.07 -3.61
C SER A 401 35.47 -3.93 -2.60
N PRO A 402 35.79 -4.11 -1.30
CA PRO A 402 35.32 -3.25 -0.21
C PRO A 402 36.04 -1.89 -0.04
N ARG A 403 36.76 -1.38 -1.04
CA ARG A 403 37.70 -0.26 -0.84
C ARG A 403 37.25 1.13 -1.28
N ASP A 404 36.12 1.26 -1.98
CA ASP A 404 35.65 2.59 -2.39
C ASP A 404 34.61 3.17 -1.43
N ARG A 405 34.76 4.47 -1.12
CA ARG A 405 33.76 5.22 -0.36
C ARG A 405 32.41 5.12 -1.09
N PRO A 406 31.30 4.88 -0.38
CA PRO A 406 30.02 4.69 -1.04
C PRO A 406 29.71 5.91 -1.90
N SER A 407 29.34 5.65 -3.15
CA SER A 407 28.98 6.70 -4.10
C SER A 407 27.85 7.55 -3.52
N PHE A 408 27.70 8.80 -3.97
CA PHE A 408 26.58 9.64 -3.54
C PHE A 408 25.23 8.94 -3.75
N GLN A 409 25.12 8.14 -4.82
CA GLN A 409 23.94 7.35 -5.12
C GLN A 409 23.68 6.26 -4.07
N GLN A 410 24.71 5.52 -3.65
CA GLN A 410 24.58 4.51 -2.59
C GLN A 410 24.20 5.13 -1.24
N ARG A 411 24.71 6.33 -0.93
CA ARG A 411 24.31 7.06 0.28
C ARG A 411 22.87 7.53 0.22
N LEU A 412 22.43 8.03 -0.93
CA LEU A 412 21.06 8.48 -1.13
C LEU A 412 20.07 7.32 -1.07
N SER A 413 20.40 6.18 -1.69
CA SER A 413 19.57 4.97 -1.62
C SER A 413 19.48 4.42 -0.19
N ALA A 414 20.60 4.35 0.53
CA ALA A 414 20.59 3.92 1.94
C ALA A 414 19.76 4.85 2.84
N PHE A 415 19.87 6.17 2.65
CA PHE A 415 19.04 7.15 3.37
C PHE A 415 17.55 6.96 3.05
N ALA A 416 17.23 6.76 1.78
CA ALA A 416 15.88 6.50 1.30
C ALA A 416 15.26 5.23 1.90
N GLU A 417 16.02 4.14 1.94
CA GLU A 417 15.58 2.88 2.56
C GLU A 417 15.35 3.05 4.07
N ASP A 418 16.19 3.80 4.77
CA ASP A 418 15.98 4.16 6.18
C ASP A 418 14.71 4.99 6.38
N MET A 419 14.43 5.96 5.51
CA MET A 419 13.20 6.76 5.55
C MET A 419 11.96 5.91 5.30
N LEU A 420 11.99 5.05 4.28
CA LEU A 420 10.90 4.14 3.98
C LEU A 420 10.65 3.17 5.14
N GLY A 421 11.70 2.60 5.71
CA GLY A 421 11.64 1.75 6.89
C GLY A 421 11.06 2.49 8.10
N ALA A 422 11.54 3.69 8.41
CA ALA A 422 11.06 4.49 9.52
C ALA A 422 9.57 4.85 9.37
N MET A 423 9.14 5.22 8.15
CA MET A 423 7.74 5.52 7.87
C MET A 423 6.86 4.26 8.03
N LEU A 424 7.27 3.13 7.45
CA LEU A 424 6.52 1.88 7.54
C LEU A 424 6.41 1.39 8.98
N VAL A 425 7.53 1.33 9.70
CA VAL A 425 7.56 0.92 11.11
C VAL A 425 6.78 1.91 11.98
N GLY A 426 6.85 3.21 11.68
CA GLY A 426 6.04 4.24 12.33
C GLY A 426 4.53 4.00 12.14
N VAL A 427 4.08 3.69 10.93
CA VAL A 427 2.67 3.35 10.67
C VAL A 427 2.26 2.08 11.41
N LEU A 428 3.06 1.02 11.35
CA LEU A 428 2.77 -0.26 12.00
C LEU A 428 2.69 -0.13 13.53
N ALA A 429 3.60 0.65 14.13
CA ALA A 429 3.63 0.96 15.56
C ALA A 429 2.43 1.78 16.05
N ASN A 430 1.73 2.48 15.13
CA ASN A 430 0.64 3.40 15.43
C ASN A 430 -0.69 3.02 14.76
N LEU A 431 -0.86 1.78 14.31
CA LEU A 431 -2.08 1.30 13.65
C LEU A 431 -3.36 1.60 14.45
N GLN A 432 -3.28 1.58 15.78
CA GLN A 432 -4.38 1.91 16.69
C GLN A 432 -4.92 3.33 16.51
N TRP A 433 -4.09 4.28 16.05
CA TRP A 433 -4.45 5.69 15.90
C TRP A 433 -5.01 6.02 14.51
N VAL A 434 -4.85 5.15 13.53
CA VAL A 434 -5.33 5.38 12.15
C VAL A 434 -6.85 5.61 12.10
N PRO A 435 -7.70 4.78 12.75
CA PRO A 435 -9.14 5.04 12.76
C PRO A 435 -9.49 6.35 13.49
N CYS A 436 -8.74 6.69 14.55
CA CYS A 436 -8.93 7.93 15.30
C CYS A 436 -8.67 9.15 14.41
N ALA A 437 -7.52 9.18 13.73
CA ALA A 437 -7.15 10.26 12.81
C ALA A 437 -8.15 10.42 11.66
N PHE A 438 -8.70 9.32 11.16
CA PHE A 438 -9.72 9.33 10.10
C PHE A 438 -10.99 10.09 10.53
N PHE A 439 -11.42 9.99 11.79
CA PHE A 439 -12.59 10.76 12.25
C PHE A 439 -12.35 12.27 12.29
N TYR A 440 -11.15 12.73 12.65
CA TYR A 440 -10.82 14.17 12.55
C TYR A 440 -10.97 14.67 11.11
N LEU A 441 -10.48 13.88 10.15
CA LEU A 441 -10.62 14.20 8.74
C LEU A 441 -12.09 14.21 8.29
N LEU A 442 -12.88 13.21 8.69
CA LEU A 442 -14.31 13.16 8.37
C LEU A 442 -15.08 14.36 8.95
N TYR A 443 -14.80 14.77 10.19
CA TYR A 443 -15.39 15.98 10.74
C TYR A 443 -15.00 17.22 9.92
N GLY A 444 -13.72 17.36 9.53
CA GLY A 444 -13.26 18.49 8.73
C GLY A 444 -13.86 18.55 7.31
N ILE A 445 -14.17 17.40 6.70
CA ILE A 445 -14.65 17.34 5.31
C ILE A 445 -16.18 17.33 5.21
N LEU A 446 -16.87 16.61 6.11
CA LEU A 446 -18.30 16.34 6.00
C LEU A 446 -19.19 17.25 6.86
N THR A 447 -18.61 18.18 7.61
CA THR A 447 -19.36 19.06 8.53
C THR A 447 -18.88 20.49 8.42
N ASN A 448 -19.76 21.45 8.75
CA ASN A 448 -19.42 22.88 8.80
C ASN A 448 -18.85 23.29 10.17
N LEU A 449 -18.22 22.36 10.90
CA LEU A 449 -17.65 22.63 12.21
C LEU A 449 -16.40 23.50 12.10
N SER A 450 -16.25 24.46 13.02
CA SER A 450 -14.98 25.19 13.18
C SER A 450 -13.82 24.25 13.55
N LEU A 451 -12.58 24.64 13.26
CA LEU A 451 -11.39 23.83 13.59
C LEU A 451 -11.36 23.41 15.06
N ARG A 452 -11.74 24.30 15.98
CA ARG A 452 -11.85 23.99 17.42
C ARG A 452 -12.83 22.84 17.67
N ASN A 453 -13.98 22.87 17.01
CA ASN A 453 -15.01 21.85 17.17
C ASN A 453 -14.59 20.54 16.47
N VAL A 454 -13.93 20.58 15.31
CA VAL A 454 -13.34 19.39 14.68
C VAL A 454 -12.36 18.70 15.63
N VAL A 455 -11.46 19.47 16.26
CA VAL A 455 -10.51 18.93 17.25
C VAL A 455 -11.25 18.36 18.46
N LEU A 456 -12.25 19.05 18.98
CA LEU A 456 -13.04 18.59 20.12
C LEU A 456 -13.78 17.28 19.82
N TYR A 457 -14.54 17.22 18.72
CA TYR A 457 -15.29 16.04 18.30
C TYR A 457 -14.39 14.87 17.93
N GLY A 458 -13.28 15.12 17.22
CA GLY A 458 -12.29 14.09 16.94
C GLY A 458 -11.68 13.51 18.23
N THR A 459 -11.40 14.36 19.21
CA THR A 459 -10.84 13.94 20.51
C THR A 459 -11.87 13.14 21.32
N LEU A 460 -13.14 13.56 21.32
CA LEU A 460 -14.22 12.82 21.98
C LEU A 460 -14.45 11.45 21.34
N SER A 461 -14.48 11.36 20.00
CA SER A 461 -14.59 10.08 19.28
C SER A 461 -13.41 9.15 19.58
N THR A 462 -12.20 9.71 19.64
CA THR A 462 -10.99 8.97 20.04
C THR A 462 -11.11 8.45 21.48
N LEU A 463 -11.58 9.28 22.41
CA LEU A 463 -11.76 8.89 23.81
C LEU A 463 -12.81 7.79 23.96
N VAL A 464 -13.94 7.89 23.27
CA VAL A 464 -14.97 6.84 23.27
C VAL A 464 -14.40 5.53 22.75
N GLN A 465 -13.64 5.56 21.66
CA GLN A 465 -12.99 4.37 21.11
C GLN A 465 -12.00 3.73 22.09
N VAL A 466 -11.17 4.54 22.75
CA VAL A 466 -10.24 4.07 23.78
C VAL A 466 -10.99 3.45 24.96
N CYS A 467 -12.04 4.11 25.46
CA CYS A 467 -12.86 3.60 26.55
C CYS A 467 -13.54 2.28 26.19
N MET A 468 -14.08 2.15 24.98
CA MET A 468 -14.66 0.91 24.48
C MET A 468 -13.61 -0.22 24.48
N ALA A 469 -12.45 0.00 23.87
CA ALA A 469 -11.39 -1.01 23.81
C ALA A 469 -10.87 -1.42 25.20
N VAL A 470 -10.60 -0.44 26.07
CA VAL A 470 -10.12 -0.67 27.44
C VAL A 470 -11.18 -1.42 28.26
N SER A 471 -12.46 -1.06 28.14
CA SER A 471 -13.54 -1.74 28.87
C SER A 471 -13.65 -3.24 28.51
N LEU A 472 -13.51 -3.59 27.22
CA LEU A 472 -13.47 -4.98 26.75
C LEU A 472 -12.26 -5.75 27.28
N GLY A 473 -11.08 -5.11 27.28
CA GLY A 473 -9.86 -5.70 27.83
C GLY A 473 -9.96 -5.95 29.34
N MET A 474 -10.49 -4.97 30.08
CA MET A 474 -10.66 -5.05 31.54
C MET A 474 -11.63 -6.14 31.96
N THR A 475 -12.79 -6.27 31.32
CA THR A 475 -13.77 -7.29 31.71
C THR A 475 -13.25 -8.69 31.44
N THR A 476 -12.49 -8.87 30.35
CA THR A 476 -11.75 -10.10 30.09
C THR A 476 -10.76 -10.39 31.21
N HIS A 477 -9.97 -9.39 31.64
CA HIS A 477 -9.03 -9.54 32.75
C HIS A 477 -9.72 -9.93 34.07
N TRP A 478 -10.81 -9.25 34.44
CA TRP A 478 -11.56 -9.56 35.65
C TRP A 478 -12.18 -10.96 35.60
N TYR A 479 -12.75 -11.35 34.45
CA TYR A 479 -13.30 -12.69 34.27
C TYR A 479 -12.21 -13.75 34.43
N LEU A 480 -11.04 -13.55 33.81
CA LEU A 480 -9.92 -14.49 33.93
C LEU A 480 -9.42 -14.58 35.37
N HIS A 481 -9.31 -13.46 36.08
CA HIS A 481 -8.91 -13.47 37.48
C HIS A 481 -9.90 -14.25 38.37
N ASP A 482 -11.19 -13.93 38.27
CA ASP A 482 -12.23 -14.51 39.14
C ASP A 482 -12.48 -15.99 38.80
N SER A 483 -12.40 -16.37 37.53
CA SER A 483 -12.50 -17.77 37.07
C SER A 483 -11.23 -18.59 37.34
N SER A 484 -10.19 -17.99 37.95
CA SER A 484 -8.87 -18.63 38.13
C SER A 484 -8.31 -19.14 36.80
N TYR A 485 -8.29 -18.25 35.81
CA TYR A 485 -7.88 -18.48 34.42
C TYR A 485 -8.63 -19.64 33.76
N GLY A 486 -9.96 -19.69 33.97
CA GLY A 486 -10.85 -20.69 33.39
C GLY A 486 -10.96 -22.01 34.16
N GLN A 487 -10.30 -22.16 35.32
CA GLN A 487 -10.39 -23.39 36.12
C GLN A 487 -11.72 -23.52 36.88
N LYS A 488 -12.33 -22.41 37.29
CA LYS A 488 -13.61 -22.40 38.01
C LYS A 488 -14.78 -22.34 37.04
N LYS A 489 -15.42 -23.49 36.79
CA LYS A 489 -16.58 -23.61 35.87
C LYS A 489 -17.85 -22.87 36.33
N HIS A 490 -17.97 -22.52 37.61
CA HIS A 490 -19.15 -21.83 38.15
C HIS A 490 -19.16 -20.30 37.88
N VAL A 491 -18.06 -19.73 37.40
CA VAL A 491 -17.99 -18.29 37.09
C VAL A 491 -18.52 -18.07 35.67
N SER A 492 -19.73 -17.54 35.57
CA SER A 492 -20.36 -17.23 34.28
C SER A 492 -19.73 -16.01 33.62
N LYS A 493 -19.42 -16.12 32.32
CA LYS A 493 -18.98 -14.99 31.47
C LYS A 493 -20.04 -13.89 31.35
N TRP A 494 -21.31 -14.23 31.61
CA TRP A 494 -22.47 -13.34 31.49
C TRP A 494 -22.82 -12.62 32.80
N GLY A 495 -21.96 -12.72 33.82
CA GLY A 495 -22.16 -11.98 35.07
C GLY A 495 -22.21 -10.46 34.83
N PRO A 496 -23.04 -9.70 35.58
CA PRO A 496 -23.21 -8.26 35.39
C PRO A 496 -21.89 -7.49 35.43
N LYS A 497 -20.96 -7.91 36.29
CA LYS A 497 -19.60 -7.35 36.42
C LYS A 497 -18.82 -7.31 35.11
N TYR A 498 -19.00 -8.30 34.23
CA TYR A 498 -18.24 -8.43 32.98
C TYR A 498 -18.97 -7.89 31.76
N VAL A 499 -20.30 -7.75 31.84
CA VAL A 499 -21.15 -7.32 30.71
C VAL A 499 -21.47 -5.83 30.78
N LEU A 500 -21.73 -5.28 31.97
CA LEU A 500 -22.16 -3.89 32.13
C LEU A 500 -21.14 -2.86 31.63
N PRO A 501 -19.83 -2.96 31.94
CA PRO A 501 -18.87 -1.96 31.46
C PRO A 501 -18.81 -1.82 29.94
N PRO A 502 -18.58 -2.88 29.13
CA PRO A 502 -18.53 -2.74 27.68
C PRO A 502 -19.89 -2.35 27.09
N LEU A 503 -21.01 -2.79 27.69
CA LEU A 503 -22.34 -2.37 27.27
C LEU A 503 -22.54 -0.86 27.44
N MET A 504 -22.14 -0.30 28.59
CA MET A 504 -22.23 1.13 28.88
C MET A 504 -21.49 1.98 27.83
N PHE A 505 -20.26 1.59 27.47
CA PHE A 505 -19.49 2.32 26.45
C PHE A 505 -19.99 2.06 25.02
N ALA A 506 -20.52 0.87 24.73
CA ALA A 506 -21.06 0.54 23.40
C ALA A 506 -22.35 1.33 23.06
N VAL A 507 -23.08 1.81 24.06
CA VAL A 507 -24.29 2.64 23.83
C VAL A 507 -23.92 4.10 23.51
N MET A 508 -22.74 4.58 23.92
CA MET A 508 -22.35 6.00 23.76
C MET A 508 -22.36 6.51 22.31
N PRO A 509 -21.81 5.79 21.29
CA PRO A 509 -21.87 6.28 19.91
C PRO A 509 -23.31 6.47 19.44
N GLY A 510 -24.17 5.49 19.66
CA GLY A 510 -25.58 5.54 19.25
C GLY A 510 -26.38 6.64 19.95
N THR A 511 -26.19 6.84 21.25
CA THR A 511 -26.86 7.93 21.98
C THR A 511 -26.35 9.30 21.56
N ALA A 512 -25.04 9.43 21.32
CA ALA A 512 -24.47 10.67 20.77
C ALA A 512 -25.05 10.97 19.39
N THR A 513 -25.12 10.00 18.49
CA THR A 513 -25.77 10.16 17.17
C THR A 513 -27.22 10.60 17.31
N LEU A 514 -28.01 9.91 18.15
CA LEU A 514 -29.43 10.22 18.35
C LEU A 514 -29.62 11.63 18.93
N TYR A 515 -28.82 12.01 19.92
CA TYR A 515 -28.87 13.34 20.52
C TYR A 515 -28.60 14.45 19.48
N HIS A 516 -27.54 14.29 18.67
CA HIS A 516 -27.17 15.26 17.65
C HIS A 516 -28.21 15.31 16.53
N PHE A 517 -28.80 14.17 16.17
CA PHE A 517 -29.89 14.09 15.19
C PHE A 517 -31.13 14.84 15.67
N ILE A 518 -31.57 14.63 16.92
CA ILE A 518 -32.75 15.29 17.50
C ILE A 518 -32.56 16.82 17.55
N HIS A 519 -31.34 17.29 17.83
CA HIS A 519 -31.03 18.71 17.95
C HIS A 519 -30.54 19.34 16.64
N GLY A 520 -30.55 18.60 15.51
CA GLY A 520 -30.15 19.11 14.19
C GLY A 520 -28.71 19.62 14.13
N MET A 521 -27.78 18.97 14.83
CA MET A 521 -26.38 19.41 14.92
C MET A 521 -25.54 18.93 13.73
N ASP A 522 -24.58 19.76 13.28
CA ASP A 522 -23.72 19.49 12.11
C ASP A 522 -22.85 18.23 12.23
N ALA A 523 -22.56 17.77 13.45
CA ALA A 523 -21.74 16.57 13.69
C ALA A 523 -22.48 15.24 13.38
N THR A 524 -23.79 15.28 13.16
CA THR A 524 -24.67 14.11 12.98
C THR A 524 -24.18 13.10 11.92
N PRO A 525 -23.86 13.47 10.66
CA PRO A 525 -23.45 12.50 9.64
C PRO A 525 -22.19 11.73 10.02
N VAL A 526 -21.19 12.41 10.59
CA VAL A 526 -19.94 11.76 10.99
C VAL A 526 -20.14 10.86 12.21
N LEU A 527 -20.93 11.30 13.19
CA LEU A 527 -21.29 10.44 14.34
C LEU A 527 -22.09 9.22 13.90
N PHE A 528 -22.97 9.35 12.92
CA PHE A 528 -23.70 8.21 12.36
C PHE A 528 -22.74 7.21 11.70
N LEU A 529 -21.79 7.67 10.89
CA LEU A 529 -20.76 6.82 10.29
C LEU A 529 -19.88 6.16 11.35
N ALA A 530 -19.52 6.88 12.41
CA ALA A 530 -18.75 6.34 13.54
C ALA A 530 -19.53 5.23 14.26
N SER A 531 -20.80 5.47 14.59
CA SER A 531 -21.69 4.48 15.21
C SER A 531 -21.86 3.23 14.34
N LEU A 532 -22.10 3.42 13.04
CA LEU A 532 -22.21 2.32 12.09
C LEU A 532 -20.90 1.51 12.03
N TYR A 533 -19.76 2.19 11.93
CA TYR A 533 -18.44 1.57 11.94
C TYR A 533 -18.26 0.70 13.18
N PHE A 534 -18.49 1.24 14.39
CA PHE A 534 -18.32 0.49 15.62
C PHE A 534 -19.25 -0.72 15.73
N TYR A 535 -20.53 -0.57 15.39
CA TYR A 535 -21.50 -1.66 15.48
C TYR A 535 -21.26 -2.76 14.45
N VAL A 536 -20.92 -2.39 13.21
CA VAL A 536 -20.50 -3.36 12.19
C VAL A 536 -19.23 -4.06 12.64
N TYR A 537 -18.25 -3.32 13.17
CA TYR A 537 -16.98 -3.90 13.61
C TYR A 537 -17.17 -4.89 14.77
N ILE A 538 -18.10 -4.66 15.71
CA ILE A 538 -18.42 -5.61 16.79
C ILE A 538 -18.86 -6.98 16.24
N THR A 539 -19.55 -7.03 15.09
CA THR A 539 -19.99 -8.31 14.50
C THR A 539 -18.83 -9.22 14.09
N THR A 540 -17.65 -8.65 13.85
CA THR A 540 -16.44 -9.37 13.43
C THR A 540 -15.72 -10.09 14.58
N TYR A 541 -16.21 -9.95 15.83
CA TYR A 541 -15.71 -10.66 17.01
C TYR A 541 -16.38 -12.03 17.23
N ARG A 542 -17.38 -12.38 16.40
CA ARG A 542 -18.06 -13.68 16.47
C ARG A 542 -17.06 -14.83 16.29
N GLY A 543 -17.24 -15.92 17.06
CA GLY A 543 -16.40 -17.12 16.97
C GLY A 543 -15.09 -17.07 17.76
N GLN A 544 -14.84 -16.04 18.57
CA GLN A 544 -13.65 -15.90 19.42
C GLN A 544 -12.34 -16.13 18.63
N PRO A 545 -12.10 -15.37 17.54
CA PRO A 545 -10.94 -15.58 16.66
C PRO A 545 -9.59 -15.46 17.39
N GLN A 546 -9.54 -14.75 18.51
CA GLN A 546 -8.36 -14.66 19.37
C GLN A 546 -8.00 -15.98 20.08
N HIS A 547 -8.92 -16.94 20.17
CA HIS A 547 -8.67 -18.28 20.72
C HIS A 547 -8.55 -19.32 19.62
N THR A 548 -9.43 -19.25 18.61
CA THR A 548 -9.55 -20.28 17.55
C THR A 548 -8.59 -20.07 16.39
N GLY A 549 -7.97 -18.90 16.25
CA GLY A 549 -7.15 -18.57 15.09
C GLY A 549 -7.94 -18.46 13.78
N ALA A 550 -9.28 -18.46 13.82
CA ALA A 550 -10.16 -18.56 12.64
C ALA A 550 -10.01 -17.43 11.60
N ARG A 551 -9.26 -16.38 11.93
CA ARG A 551 -8.97 -15.24 11.04
C ARG A 551 -7.58 -15.28 10.42
N MET A 552 -6.77 -16.27 10.76
CA MET A 552 -5.44 -16.48 10.19
C MET A 552 -5.52 -16.59 8.66
N ARG A 553 -4.57 -15.95 7.97
CA ARG A 553 -4.46 -15.99 6.52
C ARG A 553 -3.16 -16.68 6.12
N ASP A 554 -3.28 -17.81 5.44
CA ASP A 554 -2.13 -18.59 4.99
C ASP A 554 -1.15 -17.76 4.14
N SER A 555 -1.66 -16.94 3.23
CA SER A 555 -0.84 -16.06 2.38
C SER A 555 -0.06 -14.97 3.15
N TRP A 556 -0.47 -14.65 4.38
CA TRP A 556 0.23 -13.69 5.23
C TRP A 556 1.30 -14.37 6.08
N VAL A 557 0.98 -15.56 6.60
CA VAL A 557 1.89 -16.34 7.46
C VAL A 557 3.01 -16.99 6.64
N ASN A 558 2.65 -17.63 5.52
CA ASN A 558 3.57 -18.42 4.70
C ASN A 558 4.06 -17.69 3.44
N GLY A 559 3.45 -16.54 3.08
CA GLY A 559 3.83 -15.76 1.92
C GLY A 559 5.03 -14.84 2.16
N LYS A 560 5.74 -14.51 1.07
CA LYS A 560 6.77 -13.46 1.11
C LYS A 560 6.10 -12.09 1.21
N SER A 561 6.53 -11.28 2.18
CA SER A 561 5.95 -9.98 2.47
C SER A 561 7.03 -8.90 2.43
N ARG A 562 6.91 -8.00 1.44
CA ARG A 562 7.79 -6.81 1.37
C ARG A 562 7.73 -5.95 2.62
N ILE A 563 6.61 -5.98 3.34
CA ILE A 563 6.46 -5.27 4.62
C ILE A 563 7.42 -5.88 5.64
N ILE A 564 7.41 -7.21 5.79
CA ILE A 564 8.30 -7.91 6.72
C ILE A 564 9.76 -7.70 6.33
N ASP A 565 10.09 -7.82 5.03
CA ASP A 565 11.46 -7.61 4.54
C ASP A 565 11.96 -6.18 4.86
N THR A 566 11.11 -5.18 4.62
CA THR A 566 11.45 -3.78 4.91
C THR A 566 11.64 -3.54 6.41
N VAL A 567 10.79 -4.14 7.26
CA VAL A 567 10.91 -4.03 8.72
C VAL A 567 12.17 -4.73 9.21
N ALA A 568 12.46 -5.95 8.74
CA ALA A 568 13.67 -6.69 9.08
C ALA A 568 14.93 -5.93 8.66
N ASN A 569 14.94 -5.33 7.46
CA ASN A 569 16.06 -4.52 6.98
C ASN A 569 16.23 -3.22 7.77
N TYR A 570 15.13 -2.55 8.15
CA TYR A 570 15.17 -1.35 8.99
C TYR A 570 15.87 -1.62 10.32
N PHE A 571 15.60 -2.78 10.94
CA PHE A 571 16.23 -3.20 12.19
C PHE A 571 17.52 -4.01 12.01
N GLU A 572 18.03 -4.16 10.78
CA GLU A 572 19.21 -4.99 10.48
C GLU A 572 19.11 -6.37 11.16
N GLY A 573 17.95 -7.00 11.02
CA GLY A 573 17.54 -8.19 11.76
C GLY A 573 18.46 -9.39 11.50
N LYS A 574 19.01 -9.95 12.58
CA LYS A 574 19.89 -11.12 12.57
C LYS A 574 19.40 -12.17 13.55
N ILE A 575 19.12 -13.38 13.06
CA ILE A 575 18.74 -14.53 13.87
C ILE A 575 19.96 -15.44 14.07
N ILE A 576 20.29 -15.73 15.32
CA ILE A 576 21.31 -16.71 15.69
C ILE A 576 20.61 -17.96 16.20
N ARG A 577 20.87 -19.10 15.55
CA ARG A 577 20.38 -20.42 15.98
C ARG A 577 21.49 -21.15 16.72
N ASP A 578 21.26 -21.45 18.00
CA ASP A 578 22.25 -22.15 18.85
C ASP A 578 22.37 -23.64 18.48
N VAL A 579 21.24 -24.32 18.31
CA VAL A 579 21.15 -25.73 17.93
C VAL A 579 20.02 -25.97 16.92
N PRO A 580 20.08 -27.03 16.10
CA PRO A 580 18.96 -27.37 15.21
C PRO A 580 17.77 -27.84 16.04
N LEU A 581 16.57 -27.43 15.64
CA LEU A 581 15.31 -27.92 16.20
C LEU A 581 14.70 -28.95 15.26
N ASP A 582 13.98 -29.93 15.81
CA ASP A 582 13.30 -30.97 15.03
C ASP A 582 12.04 -30.38 14.37
N PRO A 583 11.94 -30.36 13.03
CA PRO A 583 10.77 -29.85 12.31
C PRO A 583 9.46 -30.58 12.64
N ASN A 584 9.53 -31.79 13.20
CA ASN A 584 8.36 -32.62 13.53
C ASN A 584 7.89 -32.42 14.98
N GLN A 585 8.58 -31.59 15.75
CA GLN A 585 8.21 -31.23 17.12
C GLN A 585 7.61 -29.83 17.18
N HIS A 586 6.87 -29.58 18.25
CA HIS A 586 6.38 -28.26 18.60
C HIS A 586 7.08 -27.78 19.87
N TYR A 587 7.20 -26.47 19.99
CA TYR A 587 8.00 -25.82 21.01
C TYR A 587 7.27 -24.65 21.65
N ILE A 588 7.67 -24.33 22.88
CA ILE A 588 7.30 -23.07 23.54
C ILE A 588 8.50 -22.13 23.45
N PHE A 589 8.52 -21.28 22.43
CA PHE A 589 9.48 -20.18 22.30
C PHE A 589 9.13 -19.12 23.34
N SER A 590 10.03 -18.86 24.27
CA SER A 590 9.84 -17.84 25.30
C SER A 590 10.86 -16.73 25.13
N PHE A 591 10.33 -15.58 24.70
CA PHE A 591 11.01 -14.41 24.17
C PHE A 591 11.27 -13.37 25.26
N HIS A 592 12.52 -12.89 25.33
CA HIS A 592 12.97 -11.90 26.30
C HIS A 592 13.91 -10.88 25.67
N PRO A 593 13.85 -9.58 26.05
CA PRO A 593 12.84 -8.96 26.89
C PRO A 593 11.62 -8.51 26.05
N HIS A 594 10.60 -7.94 26.66
CA HIS A 594 9.35 -7.46 26.09
C HIS A 594 9.51 -6.08 25.44
N GLY A 595 10.42 -5.24 25.95
CA GLY A 595 10.51 -3.84 25.56
C GLY A 595 9.25 -3.02 25.92
N ILE A 596 9.16 -1.78 25.42
CA ILE A 596 7.93 -0.97 25.54
C ILE A 596 6.82 -1.53 24.65
N MET A 597 7.17 -1.83 23.39
CA MET A 597 6.40 -2.69 22.49
C MET A 597 7.34 -3.82 22.08
N THR A 598 6.86 -5.06 22.11
CA THR A 598 7.64 -6.21 21.64
C THR A 598 7.60 -6.26 20.11
N ILE A 599 8.33 -5.35 19.48
CA ILE A 599 8.25 -5.11 18.03
C ILE A 599 8.84 -6.29 17.28
N SER A 600 9.98 -6.83 17.71
CA SER A 600 10.67 -7.86 16.92
C SER A 600 9.95 -9.20 16.92
N ALA A 601 9.26 -9.55 18.01
CA ALA A 601 8.40 -10.73 18.08
C ALA A 601 7.22 -10.69 17.09
N LEU A 602 6.85 -9.52 16.57
CA LEU A 602 5.75 -9.37 15.60
C LEU A 602 6.16 -9.68 14.16
N TRP A 603 7.46 -9.72 13.84
CA TRP A 603 7.94 -9.95 12.48
C TRP A 603 8.99 -11.07 12.33
N LEU A 604 9.71 -11.43 13.40
CA LEU A 604 10.81 -12.40 13.41
C LEU A 604 10.51 -13.69 12.64
N GLN A 605 9.42 -14.37 12.99
CA GLN A 605 9.04 -15.68 12.47
C GLN A 605 8.46 -15.64 11.05
N PHE A 606 8.30 -14.45 10.45
CA PHE A 606 7.83 -14.29 9.08
C PHE A 606 8.96 -13.98 8.10
N THR A 607 10.21 -13.93 8.58
CA THR A 607 11.40 -13.66 7.75
C THR A 607 11.86 -14.90 6.97
N ASP A 608 12.53 -14.68 5.84
CA ASP A 608 13.18 -15.76 5.08
C ASP A 608 14.28 -16.43 5.91
N GLN A 609 14.98 -15.67 6.77
CA GLN A 609 16.00 -16.21 7.68
C GLN A 609 15.40 -17.19 8.69
N TRP A 610 14.24 -16.89 9.27
CA TRP A 610 13.54 -17.84 10.15
C TRP A 610 13.19 -19.13 9.41
N ARG A 611 12.57 -19.02 8.23
CA ARG A 611 12.18 -20.19 7.41
C ARG A 611 13.37 -21.08 7.05
N ALA A 612 14.54 -20.49 6.81
CA ALA A 612 15.76 -21.23 6.54
C ALA A 612 16.34 -21.93 7.79
N LEU A 613 16.28 -21.27 8.96
CA LEU A 613 16.84 -21.79 10.21
C LEU A 613 15.93 -22.81 10.91
N PHE A 614 14.61 -22.67 10.77
CA PHE A 614 13.59 -23.48 11.45
C PHE A 614 12.52 -23.95 10.45
N PRO A 615 12.89 -24.76 9.45
CA PRO A 615 11.95 -25.21 8.43
C PRO A 615 10.80 -25.99 9.06
N GLY A 616 9.56 -25.66 8.69
CA GLY A 616 8.36 -26.32 9.21
C GLY A 616 7.91 -25.88 10.60
N ILE A 617 8.65 -25.00 11.28
CA ILE A 617 8.29 -24.50 12.61
C ILE A 617 7.76 -23.07 12.48
N GLN A 618 6.43 -22.91 12.60
CA GLN A 618 5.78 -21.61 12.59
C GLN A 618 5.03 -21.39 13.93
N PRO A 619 5.61 -20.62 14.88
CA PRO A 619 4.97 -20.42 16.16
C PRO A 619 3.87 -19.35 16.11
N HIS A 620 2.76 -19.59 16.82
CA HIS A 620 1.73 -18.60 17.05
C HIS A 620 2.16 -17.62 18.15
N ILE A 621 2.18 -16.33 17.86
CA ILE A 621 2.44 -15.30 18.88
C ILE A 621 1.27 -15.27 19.85
N LEU A 622 1.57 -15.27 21.15
CA LEU A 622 0.60 -15.04 22.20
C LEU A 622 0.62 -13.57 22.65
N CYS A 623 -0.44 -12.84 22.33
CA CYS A 623 -0.56 -11.40 22.52
C CYS A 623 -1.53 -11.03 23.66
N ALA A 624 -1.37 -9.83 24.22
CA ALA A 624 -2.27 -9.31 25.26
C ALA A 624 -3.73 -9.21 24.78
N SER A 625 -4.70 -9.40 25.69
CA SER A 625 -6.13 -9.35 25.37
C SER A 625 -6.55 -8.06 24.67
N ILE A 626 -5.99 -6.91 25.10
CA ILE A 626 -6.33 -5.58 24.60
C ILE A 626 -6.01 -5.41 23.10
N VAL A 627 -4.91 -5.98 22.60
CA VAL A 627 -4.56 -5.83 21.17
C VAL A 627 -5.51 -6.61 20.26
N HIS A 628 -6.22 -7.59 20.81
CA HIS A 628 -7.32 -8.27 20.12
C HIS A 628 -8.65 -7.51 20.17
N GLN A 629 -8.72 -6.34 20.80
CA GLN A 629 -9.92 -5.48 20.88
C GLN A 629 -9.79 -4.16 20.11
N ILE A 630 -8.57 -3.79 19.71
CA ILE A 630 -8.32 -2.52 19.02
C ILE A 630 -8.51 -2.71 17.51
N PRO A 631 -9.33 -1.88 16.83
CA PRO A 631 -9.50 -1.97 15.39
C PRO A 631 -8.20 -1.82 14.58
N LEU A 632 -8.10 -2.49 13.43
CA LEU A 632 -6.90 -2.62 12.60
C LEU A 632 -5.73 -3.38 13.25
N VAL A 633 -5.35 -3.04 14.49
CA VAL A 633 -4.32 -3.80 15.23
C VAL A 633 -4.74 -5.26 15.35
N ARG A 634 -5.96 -5.51 15.83
CA ARG A 634 -6.54 -6.85 15.94
C ARG A 634 -6.52 -7.58 14.59
N ASP A 635 -6.92 -6.89 13.52
CA ASP A 635 -7.05 -7.50 12.20
C ASP A 635 -5.69 -7.94 11.68
N VAL A 636 -4.68 -7.07 11.76
CA VAL A 636 -3.30 -7.38 11.33
C VAL A 636 -2.73 -8.54 12.14
N ILE A 637 -2.75 -8.49 13.47
CA ILE A 637 -2.15 -9.56 14.29
C ILE A 637 -2.87 -10.90 14.09
N GLN A 638 -4.20 -10.91 13.95
CA GLN A 638 -4.97 -12.15 13.75
C GLN A 638 -4.81 -12.71 12.33
N PHE A 639 -4.61 -11.86 11.30
CA PHE A 639 -4.25 -12.34 9.96
C PHE A 639 -2.91 -13.07 9.96
N TYR A 640 -1.96 -12.62 10.78
CA TYR A 640 -0.69 -13.31 11.05
C TYR A 640 -0.81 -14.48 12.05
N GLY A 641 -2.02 -14.86 12.46
CA GLY A 641 -2.25 -16.03 13.31
C GLY A 641 -1.95 -15.83 14.79
N ALA A 642 -1.83 -14.59 15.28
CA ALA A 642 -1.66 -14.33 16.70
C ALA A 642 -2.90 -14.77 17.51
N ARG A 643 -2.65 -15.36 18.68
CA ARG A 643 -3.66 -15.82 19.64
C ARG A 643 -3.51 -15.06 20.96
N GLU A 644 -4.55 -15.08 21.79
CA GLU A 644 -4.54 -14.39 23.08
C GLU A 644 -3.65 -15.11 24.10
N VAL A 645 -2.91 -14.38 24.93
CA VAL A 645 -2.10 -14.92 26.04
C VAL A 645 -2.96 -15.35 27.23
N THR A 646 -3.80 -16.35 27.00
CA THR A 646 -4.63 -17.00 28.02
C THR A 646 -4.28 -18.47 28.15
N ARG A 647 -4.52 -19.06 29.33
CA ARG A 647 -4.34 -20.50 29.52
C ARG A 647 -5.14 -21.31 28.49
N GLN A 648 -6.37 -20.88 28.19
CA GLN A 648 -7.26 -21.58 27.25
C GLN A 648 -6.67 -21.62 25.83
N ALA A 649 -6.27 -20.47 25.28
CA ALA A 649 -5.71 -20.39 23.93
C ALA A 649 -4.33 -21.05 23.85
N PHE A 650 -3.50 -20.90 24.89
CA PHE A 650 -2.20 -21.57 24.97
C PHE A 650 -2.39 -23.09 24.95
N SER A 651 -3.21 -23.64 25.86
CA SER A 651 -3.52 -25.07 25.92
C SER A 651 -4.06 -25.61 24.60
N ALA A 652 -5.02 -24.93 23.98
CA ALA A 652 -5.59 -25.34 22.69
C ALA A 652 -4.51 -25.43 21.59
N THR A 653 -3.59 -24.47 21.53
CA THR A 653 -2.50 -24.46 20.55
C THR A 653 -1.53 -25.64 20.76
N LEU A 654 -1.22 -25.98 22.01
CA LEU A 654 -0.39 -27.16 22.30
C LEU A 654 -1.12 -28.48 22.01
N GLU A 655 -2.44 -28.55 22.22
CA GLU A 655 -3.26 -29.71 21.89
C GLU A 655 -3.34 -29.95 20.38
N GLU A 656 -3.34 -28.87 19.60
CA GLU A 656 -3.22 -28.87 18.13
C GLU A 656 -1.80 -29.27 17.65
N LYS A 657 -0.85 -29.47 18.58
CA LYS A 657 0.56 -29.76 18.32
C LYS A 657 1.27 -28.65 17.53
N GLU A 658 0.85 -27.41 17.77
CA GLU A 658 1.46 -26.23 17.17
C GLU A 658 2.42 -25.55 18.16
N SER A 659 3.41 -24.85 17.63
CA SER A 659 4.37 -24.10 18.45
C SER A 659 3.78 -22.76 18.88
N VAL A 660 4.25 -22.22 20.00
CA VAL A 660 3.86 -20.89 20.49
C VAL A 660 5.09 -20.01 20.71
N LEU A 661 4.93 -18.71 20.47
CA LEU A 661 5.88 -17.67 20.85
C LEU A 661 5.23 -16.80 21.93
N LEU A 662 5.76 -16.86 23.14
CA LEU A 662 5.31 -16.09 24.29
C LEU A 662 6.38 -15.09 24.70
N VAL A 663 5.98 -13.94 25.22
CA VAL A 663 6.86 -12.98 25.91
C VAL A 663 6.56 -13.04 27.42
N PRO A 664 7.29 -13.84 28.22
CA PRO A 664 6.89 -14.10 29.60
C PRO A 664 6.94 -12.87 30.49
N GLY A 665 7.86 -11.94 30.27
CA GLY A 665 7.99 -10.74 31.11
C GLY A 665 6.76 -9.83 31.09
N GLY A 666 6.09 -9.72 29.93
CA GLY A 666 4.84 -8.99 29.76
C GLY A 666 4.90 -7.54 30.25
N GLN A 667 3.79 -7.06 30.81
CA GLN A 667 3.68 -5.70 31.32
C GLN A 667 4.61 -5.41 32.51
N ALA A 668 4.98 -6.43 33.31
CA ALA A 668 5.87 -6.23 34.45
C ALA A 668 7.25 -5.76 33.97
N GLU A 669 7.77 -6.38 32.92
CA GLU A 669 9.07 -6.05 32.32
C GLU A 669 9.03 -4.72 31.57
N MET A 670 7.95 -4.46 30.82
CA MET A 670 7.70 -3.19 30.13
C MET A 670 7.81 -1.96 31.04
N LEU A 671 7.38 -2.06 32.30
CA LEU A 671 7.45 -0.94 33.26
C LEU A 671 8.88 -0.62 33.75
N TYR A 672 9.82 -1.56 33.62
CA TYR A 672 11.22 -1.37 33.99
C TYR A 672 12.10 -1.03 32.79
N GLN A 673 11.53 -0.96 31.58
CA GLN A 673 12.26 -0.72 30.35
C GLN A 673 12.67 0.75 30.20
N ARG A 674 13.94 0.97 29.90
CA ARG A 674 14.53 2.27 29.52
C ARG A 674 15.69 2.06 28.56
N SER A 675 15.76 2.86 27.52
CA SER A 675 16.88 2.89 26.58
C SER A 675 18.14 3.50 27.23
N GLY A 676 19.30 3.20 26.66
CA GLY A 676 20.61 3.74 27.06
C GLY A 676 21.16 3.19 28.36
N GLN A 677 20.47 2.26 29.03
CA GLN A 677 20.95 1.65 30.28
C GLN A 677 22.02 0.58 30.06
N ARG A 678 22.17 0.06 28.83
CA ARG A 678 23.03 -1.10 28.53
C ARG A 678 22.69 -2.30 29.42
N GLU A 679 21.41 -2.48 29.71
CA GLU A 679 20.90 -3.57 30.52
C GLU A 679 19.76 -4.26 29.78
N THR A 680 19.83 -5.59 29.70
CA THR A 680 18.69 -6.42 29.29
C THR A 680 18.00 -6.89 30.56
N ARG A 681 16.83 -6.30 30.86
CA ARG A 681 16.07 -6.60 32.07
C ARG A 681 15.02 -7.67 31.78
N VAL A 682 15.07 -8.78 32.50
CA VAL A 682 14.20 -9.94 32.29
C VAL A 682 13.43 -10.27 33.57
N TYR A 683 12.11 -10.22 33.50
CA TYR A 683 11.21 -10.50 34.62
C TYR A 683 10.97 -12.00 34.79
N THR A 684 11.25 -12.48 35.99
CA THR A 684 11.28 -13.91 36.31
C THR A 684 10.03 -14.40 37.06
N GLY A 685 9.15 -13.50 37.50
CA GLY A 685 8.03 -13.84 38.38
C GLY A 685 6.93 -14.70 37.75
N HIS A 686 6.79 -14.72 36.42
CA HIS A 686 5.73 -15.48 35.74
C HIS A 686 6.13 -16.95 35.52
N LYS A 687 5.57 -17.86 36.31
CA LYS A 687 5.84 -19.32 36.22
C LYS A 687 4.80 -20.12 35.41
N GLY A 688 3.77 -19.45 34.89
CA GLY A 688 2.63 -20.12 34.24
C GLY A 688 3.00 -20.90 32.97
N PHE A 689 3.94 -20.37 32.17
CA PHE A 689 4.39 -21.02 30.94
C PHE A 689 5.25 -22.27 31.22
N ILE A 690 6.07 -22.25 32.28
CA ILE A 690 6.83 -23.43 32.75
C ILE A 690 5.86 -24.54 33.17
N ARG A 691 4.82 -24.19 33.94
CA ARG A 691 3.78 -25.15 34.33
C ARG A 691 3.11 -25.79 33.11
N LEU A 692 2.74 -25.00 32.11
CA LEU A 692 2.11 -25.52 30.89
C LEU A 692 3.09 -26.41 30.09
N ALA A 693 4.36 -26.04 29.99
CA ALA A 693 5.37 -26.88 29.36
C ALA A 693 5.44 -28.28 30.00
N ILE A 694 5.46 -28.35 31.33
CA ILE A 694 5.46 -29.61 32.09
C ILE A 694 4.13 -30.38 31.92
N GLU A 695 2.98 -29.69 31.95
CA GLU A 695 1.66 -30.33 31.79
C GLU A 695 1.53 -31.05 30.44
N TYR A 696 2.06 -30.45 29.37
CA TYR A 696 1.95 -30.99 28.01
C TYR A 696 3.16 -31.82 27.58
N GLY A 697 4.30 -31.69 28.27
CA GLY A 697 5.57 -32.32 27.88
C GLY A 697 6.23 -31.64 26.69
N VAL A 698 6.07 -30.33 26.55
CA VAL A 698 6.54 -29.56 25.38
C VAL A 698 7.83 -28.82 25.75
N PRO A 699 8.92 -28.96 24.95
CA PRO A 699 10.19 -28.31 25.28
C PRO A 699 10.11 -26.78 25.25
N LEU A 700 10.82 -26.14 26.18
CA LEU A 700 10.96 -24.70 26.28
C LEU A 700 12.18 -24.22 25.51
N VAL A 701 12.02 -23.27 24.60
CA VAL A 701 13.12 -22.69 23.83
C VAL A 701 13.34 -21.25 24.31
N PRO A 702 14.47 -20.93 24.97
CA PRO A 702 14.78 -19.56 25.35
C PRO A 702 15.12 -18.73 24.10
N VAL A 703 14.52 -17.55 23.98
CA VAL A 703 14.80 -16.59 22.91
C VAL A 703 15.20 -15.26 23.54
N VAL A 704 16.37 -14.76 23.16
CA VAL A 704 16.94 -13.50 23.67
C VAL A 704 17.09 -12.51 22.53
N SER A 705 16.33 -11.41 22.60
CA SER A 705 16.41 -10.27 21.70
C SER A 705 17.31 -9.19 22.29
N PHE A 706 18.46 -8.99 21.67
CA PHE A 706 19.39 -7.94 22.07
C PHE A 706 18.88 -6.58 21.58
N ARG A 707 18.95 -5.57 22.45
CA ARG A 707 18.52 -4.18 22.16
C ARG A 707 17.03 -3.98 21.87
N GLU A 708 16.16 -4.97 22.12
CA GLU A 708 14.69 -4.79 22.08
C GLU A 708 14.26 -3.56 22.90
N GLY A 709 14.90 -3.42 24.06
CA GLY A 709 14.67 -2.33 24.99
C GLY A 709 15.15 -0.94 24.56
N GLU A 710 15.94 -0.85 23.49
CA GLU A 710 16.49 0.41 22.97
C GLU A 710 15.58 1.07 21.93
N MET A 711 14.66 0.29 21.34
CA MET A 711 13.78 0.72 20.25
C MET A 711 12.89 1.90 20.65
N MET A 712 12.37 1.88 21.87
CA MET A 712 11.46 2.90 22.38
C MET A 712 11.56 3.06 23.89
N ASP A 713 11.22 4.25 24.34
CA ASP A 713 10.94 4.59 25.72
C ASP A 713 9.46 4.92 25.89
N ASN A 714 9.04 5.10 27.14
CA ASN A 714 7.72 5.59 27.47
C ASN A 714 7.84 6.72 28.50
N VAL A 715 6.80 7.54 28.61
CA VAL A 715 6.71 8.53 29.68
C VAL A 715 6.85 7.83 31.05
N ASN A 716 7.72 8.35 31.90
CA ASN A 716 8.10 7.70 33.14
C ASN A 716 7.19 8.13 34.30
N MET A 717 6.12 7.36 34.56
CA MET A 717 5.19 7.61 35.66
C MET A 717 4.90 6.31 36.43
N PRO A 718 5.92 5.71 37.08
CA PRO A 718 5.91 4.31 37.49
C PRO A 718 4.86 3.99 38.55
N MET A 719 4.59 4.90 39.49
CA MET A 719 3.56 4.67 40.52
C MET A 719 2.15 4.58 39.90
N MET A 720 1.82 5.52 39.01
CA MET A 720 0.54 5.54 38.32
C MET A 720 0.42 4.36 37.36
N GLN A 721 1.45 4.11 36.55
CA GLN A 721 1.48 2.99 35.62
C GLN A 721 1.33 1.64 36.33
N LYS A 722 2.03 1.42 37.46
CA LYS A 722 1.87 0.20 38.28
C LYS A 722 0.46 0.05 38.84
N TRP A 723 -0.16 1.15 39.28
CA TRP A 723 -1.53 1.12 39.77
C TRP A 723 -2.52 0.71 38.67
N PHE A 724 -2.41 1.33 37.49
CA PHE A 724 -3.28 1.04 36.35
C PHE A 724 -3.07 -0.38 35.81
N VAL A 725 -1.82 -0.86 35.70
CA VAL A 725 -1.54 -2.27 35.34
C VAL A 725 -2.19 -3.22 36.35
N LYS A 726 -2.03 -2.97 37.65
CA LYS A 726 -2.60 -3.83 38.71
C LYS A 726 -4.12 -3.85 38.74
N LYS A 727 -4.79 -2.74 38.40
CA LYS A 727 -6.26 -2.59 38.51
C LYS A 727 -7.00 -2.83 37.20
N MET A 728 -6.37 -2.50 36.08
CA MET A 728 -7.00 -2.36 34.76
C MET A 728 -6.29 -3.17 33.67
N ALA A 729 -5.14 -3.79 33.97
CA ALA A 729 -4.31 -4.52 33.01
C ALA A 729 -3.85 -3.68 31.79
N VAL A 730 -3.74 -2.36 31.97
CA VAL A 730 -3.26 -1.41 30.96
C VAL A 730 -2.33 -0.41 31.66
N PRO A 731 -1.14 -0.10 31.10
CA PRO A 731 -0.32 0.99 31.62
C PRO A 731 -0.97 2.34 31.30
N PHE A 732 -1.01 3.25 32.27
CA PHE A 732 -1.40 4.64 32.02
C PHE A 732 -0.56 5.61 32.87
N PRO A 733 -0.06 6.72 32.30
CA PRO A 733 -0.07 7.04 30.86
C PRO A 733 0.85 6.12 30.05
N TYR A 734 0.48 5.90 28.79
CA TYR A 734 1.23 5.11 27.82
C TYR A 734 1.42 5.95 26.55
N LEU A 735 2.56 6.62 26.49
CA LEU A 735 2.99 7.51 25.42
C LEU A 735 4.38 7.07 24.97
N PRO A 736 4.47 5.99 24.20
CA PRO A 736 5.74 5.48 23.71
C PRO A 736 6.38 6.47 22.72
N TYR A 737 7.70 6.63 22.80
CA TYR A 737 8.48 7.49 21.91
C TYR A 737 9.84 6.86 21.56
N GLY A 738 10.39 7.22 20.41
CA GLY A 738 11.66 6.71 19.90
C GLY A 738 12.42 7.76 19.11
N ARG A 739 12.44 7.62 17.78
CA ARG A 739 13.15 8.50 16.84
C ARG A 739 12.58 9.93 16.92
N ALA A 740 13.46 10.89 17.15
CA ALA A 740 13.09 12.32 17.27
C ALA A 740 11.95 12.60 18.28
N TYR A 741 11.84 11.78 19.35
CA TYR A 741 10.74 11.85 20.34
C TYR A 741 9.33 11.62 19.76
N LEU A 742 9.23 11.17 18.51
CA LEU A 742 7.99 10.73 17.88
C LEU A 742 7.69 9.28 18.26
N PRO A 743 6.44 8.81 18.11
CA PRO A 743 6.07 7.40 18.34
C PRO A 743 6.57 6.48 17.21
N ILE A 744 7.81 6.68 16.75
CA ILE A 744 8.47 5.91 15.71
C ILE A 744 9.64 5.16 16.37
N PRO A 745 9.69 3.83 16.30
CA PRO A 745 10.81 3.05 16.82
C PRO A 745 12.17 3.50 16.27
N ARG A 746 13.17 3.57 17.15
CA ARG A 746 14.56 3.87 16.76
C ARG A 746 15.12 2.74 15.91
N LYS A 747 15.94 3.10 14.91
CA LYS A 747 16.73 2.13 14.17
C LYS A 747 17.80 1.55 15.11
N VAL A 748 17.71 0.26 15.38
CA VAL A 748 18.66 -0.49 16.20
C VAL A 748 18.98 -1.80 15.48
N GLN A 749 20.25 -2.22 15.53
CA GLN A 749 20.64 -3.54 15.05
C GLN A 749 20.02 -4.60 15.97
N MET A 750 19.15 -5.43 15.40
CA MET A 750 18.34 -6.39 16.12
C MET A 750 18.89 -7.79 15.97
N THR A 751 19.67 -8.25 16.95
CA THR A 751 20.16 -9.62 17.00
C THR A 751 19.29 -10.45 17.94
N ILE A 752 18.80 -11.59 17.49
CA ILE A 752 17.91 -12.46 18.26
C ILE A 752 18.53 -13.85 18.31
N ALA A 753 18.94 -14.28 19.49
CA ALA A 753 19.47 -15.61 19.74
C ALA A 753 18.37 -16.58 20.17
N ILE A 754 18.32 -17.75 19.54
CA ILE A 754 17.38 -18.83 19.82
C ILE A 754 18.18 -20.01 20.36
N GLY A 755 17.96 -20.34 21.63
CA GLY A 755 18.74 -21.32 22.36
C GLY A 755 18.29 -22.76 22.19
N ALA A 756 18.96 -23.67 22.92
CA ALA A 756 18.62 -25.08 22.94
C ALA A 756 17.28 -25.38 23.65
N PRO A 757 16.52 -26.38 23.17
CA PRO A 757 15.26 -26.77 23.79
C PRO A 757 15.52 -27.44 25.15
N LEU A 758 14.98 -26.84 26.22
CA LEU A 758 14.91 -27.43 27.55
C LEU A 758 13.76 -28.44 27.58
N HIS A 759 14.10 -29.72 27.54
CA HIS A 759 13.14 -30.81 27.62
C HIS A 759 12.59 -30.94 29.04
N VAL A 760 11.29 -31.22 29.14
CA VAL A 760 10.57 -31.34 30.40
C VAL A 760 9.82 -32.66 30.42
N GLU A 761 9.82 -33.34 31.58
CA GLU A 761 9.05 -34.55 31.77
C GLU A 761 7.56 -34.21 31.91
N LYS A 762 6.70 -34.90 31.15
CA LYS A 762 5.26 -34.63 31.17
C LYS A 762 4.64 -35.05 32.51
N LYS A 763 4.04 -34.10 33.24
CA LYS A 763 3.28 -34.37 34.47
C LYS A 763 1.94 -33.64 34.44
N VAL A 764 0.83 -34.39 34.52
CA VAL A 764 -0.54 -33.84 34.41
C VAL A 764 -0.84 -32.77 35.48
N LYS A 765 -0.26 -32.92 36.67
CA LYS A 765 -0.37 -31.94 37.77
C LYS A 765 1.02 -31.72 38.37
N PRO A 766 1.83 -30.81 37.82
CA PRO A 766 3.16 -30.54 38.35
C PRO A 766 3.07 -29.87 39.72
N THR A 767 3.95 -30.25 40.64
CA THR A 767 4.05 -29.60 41.95
C THR A 767 4.74 -28.23 41.82
N ALA A 768 4.64 -27.39 42.84
CA ALA A 768 5.37 -26.12 42.86
C ALA A 768 6.89 -26.33 42.77
N GLU A 769 7.40 -27.41 43.39
CA GLU A 769 8.82 -27.77 43.34
C GLU A 769 9.26 -28.20 41.94
N ASP A 770 8.43 -28.98 41.23
CA ASP A 770 8.69 -29.35 39.82
C ASP A 770 8.82 -28.10 38.95
N VAL A 771 7.89 -27.15 39.11
CA VAL A 771 7.87 -25.89 38.36
C VAL A 771 9.11 -25.05 38.71
N ASP A 772 9.46 -24.94 40.00
CA ASP A 772 10.59 -24.14 40.46
C ASP A 772 11.94 -24.71 40.02
N LYS A 773 12.06 -26.03 39.93
CA LYS A 773 13.24 -26.71 39.39
C LYS A 773 13.45 -26.35 37.91
N VAL A 774 12.41 -26.52 37.08
CA VAL A 774 12.49 -26.21 35.65
C VAL A 774 12.66 -24.71 35.42
N HIS A 775 12.00 -23.86 36.22
CA HIS A 775 12.14 -22.40 36.17
C HIS A 775 13.58 -21.95 36.40
N LYS A 776 14.26 -22.49 37.41
CA LYS A 776 15.70 -22.21 37.67
C LYS A 776 16.57 -22.65 36.49
N GLN A 777 16.33 -23.84 35.95
CA GLN A 777 17.06 -24.35 34.78
C GLN A 777 16.85 -23.47 33.55
N TYR A 778 15.61 -23.03 33.31
CA TYR A 778 15.24 -22.18 32.20
C TYR A 778 15.95 -20.82 32.25
N PHE A 779 15.92 -20.12 33.39
CA PHE A 779 16.58 -18.81 33.51
C PHE A 779 18.12 -18.91 33.54
N ALA A 780 18.67 -20.04 34.00
CA ALA A 780 20.10 -20.34 33.80
C ALA A 780 20.43 -20.50 32.31
N ALA A 781 19.57 -21.14 31.52
CA ALA A 781 19.73 -21.25 30.08
C ALA A 781 19.61 -19.89 29.36
N VAL A 782 18.69 -19.02 29.79
CA VAL A 782 18.58 -17.63 29.29
C VAL A 782 19.86 -16.85 29.58
N ALA A 783 20.39 -16.94 30.81
CA ALA A 783 21.64 -16.27 31.19
C ALA A 783 22.83 -16.76 30.36
N HIS A 784 22.97 -18.07 30.22
CA HIS A 784 24.01 -18.68 29.39
C HIS A 784 23.89 -18.25 27.91
N LEU A 785 22.67 -18.22 27.36
CA LEU A 785 22.43 -17.80 25.98
C LEU A 785 22.80 -16.32 25.77
N PHE A 786 22.46 -15.46 26.72
CA PHE A 786 22.83 -14.04 26.70
C PHE A 786 24.35 -13.88 26.72
N ASP A 787 25.04 -14.50 27.67
CA ASP A 787 26.49 -14.36 27.82
C ASP A 787 27.26 -14.92 26.61
N LYS A 788 26.75 -16.00 26.00
CA LYS A 788 27.36 -16.61 24.81
C LYS A 788 27.32 -15.69 23.59
N TYR A 789 26.21 -14.99 23.37
CA TYR A 789 25.97 -14.25 22.12
C TYR A 789 25.99 -12.72 22.24
N LYS A 790 26.22 -12.16 23.44
CA LYS A 790 26.25 -10.69 23.63
C LYS A 790 27.35 -10.01 22.80
N ALA A 791 28.51 -10.65 22.60
CA ALA A 791 29.57 -10.13 21.75
C ALA A 791 29.15 -10.09 20.27
N ASP A 792 28.59 -11.19 19.76
CA ASP A 792 28.09 -11.31 18.38
C ASP A 792 26.94 -10.33 18.06
N ALA A 793 26.24 -9.87 19.10
CA ALA A 793 25.18 -8.87 19.04
C ALA A 793 25.68 -7.42 19.23
N GLY A 794 26.99 -7.19 19.38
CA GLY A 794 27.58 -5.88 19.64
C GLY A 794 27.17 -5.29 21.00
N CYS A 795 26.94 -6.14 21.98
CA CYS A 795 26.43 -5.82 23.32
C CYS A 795 27.38 -6.35 24.42
N GLU A 796 28.69 -6.31 24.18
CA GLU A 796 29.72 -6.80 25.13
C GLU A 796 29.63 -6.10 26.50
N ASP A 797 29.28 -4.82 26.48
CA ASP A 797 29.09 -3.96 27.64
C ASP A 797 27.69 -4.05 28.25
N TYR A 798 26.79 -4.87 27.69
CA TYR A 798 25.45 -5.05 28.24
C TYR A 798 25.46 -6.07 29.37
N LYS A 799 24.62 -5.79 30.38
CA LYS A 799 24.38 -6.70 31.51
C LYS A 799 22.98 -7.29 31.47
N LEU A 800 22.85 -8.60 31.67
CA LEU A 800 21.57 -9.23 31.95
C LEU A 800 21.19 -9.00 33.42
N VAL A 801 19.99 -8.48 33.64
CA VAL A 801 19.44 -8.23 34.98
C VAL A 801 18.13 -9.00 35.12
N LEU A 802 18.15 -10.06 35.92
CA LEU A 802 16.95 -10.82 36.25
C LEU A 802 16.20 -10.09 37.37
N ILE A 803 14.93 -9.73 37.13
CA ILE A 803 14.06 -8.95 38.03
C ILE A 803 12.80 -9.69 38.47
#